data_AF-A0A4R9H2V5-F1
#
_entry.id   AF-A0A4R9H2V5-F1
#
_cell.length_a   1.000
_cell.length_b   1.000
_cell.length_c   1.000
_cell.angle_alpha   90.00
_cell.angle_beta   90.00
_cell.angle_gamma   90.00
#
_symmetry.space_group_name_H-M   'P 1'
#
loop_
_entity.id
_entity.type
_entity.pdbx_description
1 polymer ?
#
loop_
_entity_poly.entity_id
_entity_poly.type
_entity_poly.pdbx_seq_one_letter_code
_entity_poly.pdbx_strand_id
1 'polypeptide(L)'
;MKSKLGICIFSVLLSIGTNTFFHSLEYREWIYSKLFPTADQNDPCKSLVLLEHGWEVSELSGKKVGIFSLPKNFSNLGHSNLLISNSIHFSELPDCELSLHIGKTSEGTKVFWNGILLSERSEFYTRDNFSYDKRKVYDSIPILTENRIEILVSEYFENELGILEGIVSLGDSKEILHKHYKFQIYYLILISTFLLLGIYLVFLSLQEGKIESHFHFGVFLILFFLFSLFGSEWKYELDWDFLFCKKAEYISLSFLFPFFTFFFSKFCRDKHDPFEFPLFLWAGFVSFLYIHSSSPLELDKLNRTLLQPSWIVYLWILFKCLKTRLPEKDGSGFLGSICFLVFSILLDIGSARAWIIFPRSSEYSILGFILFCSFRISGRFVEMKNRLNLWNEKLQEEVTLKTKELSESLVNVSNLKEKQDGDYFLMSVLQSCFQNKIRAFRDFKIETLVSQYKTFEFKSKPGEIGGDLVCVEEIRIGARKLLAILNADAMGKSIQGATGALLASSMFKSHIDSSSSGLYTPETWIVSLYRKIHGLFESFDGNLFATGVLAVLDPENSSVFFLNAGHPPSIFLRKNISGFIENEISYKMGIPLLKEIPKVYCISLKENDSLIFGSDGREDLRSRTITREVNSFSEPFLLEVSNTNADLILLKNRMYEYGDYIDDLSLVRIFRNINPQSKSREIWRETSKRKNLQKGIHLWKKGDKKIACSFFSKLCNEYPTDKDLAYITAWAHWKTGEWEKAKTYSEKLLYRDLKNHQNLILLAKIYFQLGISDVILIGLLEGSGLDVQRLFRPTDYLRKVS
;
A
#
# COMPACT_ATOMS: atom_id res chain seq x y z
N MET A 1 45.49 -0.15 12.86
CA MET A 1 44.42 -1.18 12.70
C MET A 1 43.47 -0.92 11.52
N LYS A 2 43.91 -0.26 10.41
CA LYS A 2 43.06 -0.07 9.20
C LYS A 2 43.43 -0.98 8.03
N SER A 3 44.60 -1.62 8.06
CA SER A 3 45.02 -2.61 7.06
C SER A 3 44.48 -4.00 7.42
N LYS A 4 44.11 -4.79 6.41
CA LYS A 4 43.68 -6.19 6.56
C LYS A 4 44.70 -7.00 7.38
N LEU A 5 45.99 -6.84 7.07
CA LEU A 5 47.08 -7.48 7.80
C LEU A 5 47.13 -7.10 9.29
N GLY A 6 46.90 -5.83 9.63
CA GLY A 6 46.93 -5.38 11.02
C GLY A 6 45.77 -5.92 11.86
N ILE A 7 44.61 -6.17 11.25
CA ILE A 7 43.46 -6.79 11.94
C ILE A 7 43.71 -8.29 12.16
N CYS A 8 44.34 -8.96 11.19
CA CYS A 8 44.78 -10.35 11.32
C CYS A 8 45.79 -10.52 12.45
N ILE A 9 46.87 -9.73 12.46
CA ILE A 9 47.91 -9.79 13.50
C ILE A 9 47.32 -9.54 14.89
N PHE A 10 46.42 -8.56 15.02
CA PHE A 10 45.73 -8.29 16.29
C PHE A 10 44.91 -9.49 16.79
N SER A 11 44.16 -10.14 15.90
CA SER A 11 43.35 -11.32 16.25
C SER A 11 44.20 -12.50 16.76
N VAL A 12 45.37 -12.71 16.15
CA VAL A 12 46.31 -13.76 16.53
C VAL A 12 46.99 -13.42 17.86
N LEU A 13 47.47 -12.18 18.03
CA LEU A 13 48.08 -11.74 19.29
C LEU A 13 47.11 -11.83 20.48
N LEU A 14 45.83 -11.52 20.26
CA LEU A 14 44.80 -11.66 21.28
C LEU A 14 44.60 -13.12 21.72
N SER A 15 44.61 -14.03 20.75
CA SER A 15 44.44 -15.47 21.00
C SER A 15 45.69 -16.11 21.62
N ILE A 16 46.88 -15.63 21.27
CA ILE A 16 48.14 -16.00 21.94
C ILE A 16 48.15 -15.47 23.38
N GLY A 17 47.81 -14.20 23.58
CA GLY A 17 47.84 -13.57 24.90
C GLY A 17 46.90 -14.20 25.93
N THR A 18 45.74 -14.67 25.47
CA THR A 18 44.78 -15.39 26.33
C THR A 18 45.30 -16.76 26.71
N ASN A 19 45.84 -17.53 25.77
CA ASN A 19 46.50 -18.80 26.04
C ASN A 19 47.68 -18.67 27.01
N THR A 20 48.60 -17.73 26.75
CA THR A 20 49.79 -17.55 27.60
C THR A 20 49.41 -17.11 29.01
N PHE A 21 48.40 -16.27 29.18
CA PHE A 21 47.92 -15.84 30.49
C PHE A 21 47.40 -17.03 31.32
N PHE A 22 46.52 -17.86 30.78
CA PHE A 22 45.97 -18.99 31.55
C PHE A 22 47.00 -20.11 31.78
N HIS A 23 47.86 -20.41 30.80
CA HIS A 23 48.96 -21.35 31.03
C HIS A 23 49.95 -20.85 32.09
N SER A 24 50.15 -19.52 32.19
CA SER A 24 50.99 -18.96 33.25
C SER A 24 50.38 -19.12 34.64
N LEU A 25 49.04 -19.24 34.78
CA LEU A 25 48.40 -19.51 36.07
C LEU A 25 48.64 -20.94 36.55
N GLU A 26 48.75 -21.89 35.61
CA GLU A 26 48.91 -23.31 35.92
C GLU A 26 50.38 -23.73 36.08
N TYR A 27 51.23 -23.34 35.13
CA TYR A 27 52.62 -23.80 35.03
C TYR A 27 53.64 -22.75 35.47
N ARG A 28 53.23 -21.73 36.24
CA ARG A 28 54.09 -20.59 36.63
C ARG A 28 55.48 -21.01 37.12
N GLU A 29 55.51 -21.90 38.12
CA GLU A 29 56.75 -22.37 38.76
C GLU A 29 57.60 -23.22 37.83
N TRP A 30 56.98 -24.00 36.94
CA TRP A 30 57.67 -24.80 35.93
C TRP A 30 58.31 -23.94 34.83
N ILE A 31 57.57 -22.92 34.36
CA ILE A 31 58.09 -21.94 33.41
C ILE A 31 59.25 -21.16 34.05
N TYR A 32 59.08 -20.78 35.32
CA TYR A 32 60.09 -20.05 36.08
C TYR A 32 61.35 -20.89 36.35
N SER A 33 61.22 -22.16 36.71
CA SER A 33 62.35 -23.05 36.98
C SER A 33 63.18 -23.36 35.72
N LYS A 34 62.55 -23.39 34.53
CA LYS A 34 63.26 -23.52 33.25
C LYS A 34 63.95 -22.24 32.78
N LEU A 35 63.39 -21.07 33.10
CA LEU A 35 63.97 -19.76 32.76
C LEU A 35 65.07 -19.33 33.74
N PHE A 36 64.99 -19.74 35.00
CA PHE A 36 65.93 -19.42 36.07
C PHE A 36 66.27 -20.70 36.88
N PRO A 37 67.21 -21.54 36.42
CA PRO A 37 67.64 -22.71 37.18
C PRO A 37 68.37 -22.26 38.46
N THR A 38 67.81 -22.56 39.63
CA THR A 38 68.47 -22.36 40.92
C THR A 38 69.02 -23.69 41.42
N ALA A 39 70.22 -23.67 42.00
CA ALA A 39 70.99 -24.88 42.34
C ALA A 39 70.57 -25.57 43.66
N ASP A 40 69.70 -24.94 44.47
CA ASP A 40 69.29 -25.45 45.77
C ASP A 40 67.75 -25.40 45.92
N GLN A 41 67.07 -26.47 45.49
CA GLN A 41 65.66 -26.74 45.83
C GLN A 41 65.54 -28.15 46.39
N ASN A 42 66.14 -28.39 47.55
CA ASN A 42 66.08 -29.69 48.24
C ASN A 42 65.11 -29.69 49.44
N ASP A 43 64.45 -28.57 49.73
CA ASP A 43 63.48 -28.48 50.83
C ASP A 43 62.04 -28.53 50.28
N PRO A 44 61.38 -29.71 50.28
CA PRO A 44 60.04 -29.88 49.73
C PRO A 44 58.96 -29.16 50.56
N CYS A 45 59.30 -28.64 51.75
CA CYS A 45 58.38 -27.85 52.58
C CYS A 45 58.33 -26.36 52.22
N LYS A 46 59.29 -25.85 51.42
CA LYS A 46 59.36 -24.43 51.03
C LYS A 46 59.08 -24.18 49.54
N SER A 47 59.36 -25.16 48.70
CA SER A 47 59.13 -25.07 47.26
C SER A 47 58.85 -26.44 46.67
N LEU A 48 57.96 -26.49 45.68
CA LEU A 48 57.60 -27.69 44.94
C LEU A 48 58.82 -28.31 44.24
N VAL A 49 59.17 -29.55 44.58
CA VAL A 49 60.25 -30.31 43.93
C VAL A 49 59.70 -30.97 42.67
N LEU A 50 60.21 -30.57 41.50
CA LEU A 50 59.80 -31.11 40.20
C LEU A 50 60.66 -32.31 39.81
N LEU A 51 60.05 -33.48 39.66
CA LEU A 51 60.73 -34.75 39.37
C LEU A 51 60.68 -35.07 37.86
N GLU A 52 61.42 -34.31 37.04
CA GLU A 52 61.38 -34.49 35.57
C GLU A 52 62.38 -35.54 35.04
N HIS A 53 63.54 -35.68 35.69
CA HIS A 53 64.67 -36.46 35.19
C HIS A 53 64.99 -37.66 36.09
N GLY A 54 65.67 -38.66 35.53
CA GLY A 54 66.17 -39.83 36.29
C GLY A 54 65.21 -41.00 36.43
N TRP A 55 64.12 -41.05 35.64
CA TRP A 55 63.16 -42.15 35.72
C TRP A 55 63.61 -43.37 34.94
N GLU A 56 63.79 -44.49 35.63
CA GLU A 56 64.15 -45.78 35.06
C GLU A 56 62.88 -46.56 34.67
N VAL A 57 62.78 -46.97 33.40
CA VAL A 57 61.65 -47.75 32.88
C VAL A 57 62.09 -49.19 32.67
N SER A 58 61.32 -50.13 33.22
CA SER A 58 61.58 -51.57 33.17
C SER A 58 60.33 -52.38 32.82
N GLU A 59 60.53 -53.54 32.22
CA GLU A 59 59.48 -54.53 32.04
C GLU A 59 59.13 -55.23 33.37
N LEU A 60 57.93 -55.81 33.46
CA LEU A 60 57.55 -56.69 34.59
C LEU A 60 58.49 -57.90 34.77
N SER A 61 59.24 -58.27 33.73
CA SER A 61 60.28 -59.30 33.73
C SER A 61 61.58 -58.86 34.43
N GLY A 62 61.70 -57.58 34.83
CA GLY A 62 62.89 -56.98 35.43
C GLY A 62 63.92 -56.45 34.40
N LYS A 63 63.64 -56.57 33.10
CA LYS A 63 64.53 -56.07 32.04
C LYS A 63 64.45 -54.54 31.93
N LYS A 64 65.60 -53.88 32.05
CA LYS A 64 65.72 -52.41 31.93
C LYS A 64 65.55 -51.98 30.46
N VAL A 65 64.61 -51.07 30.21
CA VAL A 65 64.31 -50.52 28.87
C VAL A 65 65.11 -49.23 28.63
N GLY A 66 65.22 -48.36 29.64
CA GLY A 66 66.04 -47.14 29.56
C GLY A 66 65.69 -46.10 30.64
N ILE A 67 66.46 -45.01 30.66
CA ILE A 67 66.19 -43.84 31.53
C ILE A 67 65.54 -42.75 30.68
N PHE A 68 64.41 -42.22 31.15
CA PHE A 68 63.62 -41.23 30.44
C PHE A 68 63.25 -40.05 31.34
N SER A 69 62.84 -38.94 30.72
CA SER A 69 62.18 -37.83 31.40
C SER A 69 60.67 -37.99 31.36
N LEU A 70 59.99 -37.59 32.44
CA LEU A 70 58.53 -37.57 32.55
C LEU A 70 58.00 -36.12 32.52
N PRO A 71 56.76 -35.88 32.07
CA PRO A 71 55.80 -36.85 31.50
C PRO A 71 56.22 -37.33 30.10
N LYS A 72 55.82 -38.54 29.71
CA LYS A 72 56.10 -39.13 28.39
C LYS A 72 55.16 -40.31 28.10
N ASN A 73 54.74 -40.46 26.85
CA ASN A 73 54.04 -41.65 26.37
C ASN A 73 55.04 -42.71 25.88
N PHE A 74 54.89 -43.91 26.40
CA PHE A 74 55.72 -45.08 26.17
C PHE A 74 55.04 -46.12 25.28
N SER A 75 53.84 -45.87 24.77
CA SER A 75 53.11 -46.82 23.90
C SER A 75 53.89 -47.23 22.65
N ASN A 76 54.73 -46.34 22.11
CA ASN A 76 55.63 -46.64 20.99
C ASN A 76 56.66 -47.74 21.26
N LEU A 77 56.86 -48.14 22.53
CA LEU A 77 57.77 -49.22 22.91
C LEU A 77 57.15 -50.61 22.73
N GLY A 78 55.84 -50.71 22.43
CA GLY A 78 55.17 -51.98 22.10
C GLY A 78 54.96 -52.94 23.28
N HIS A 79 55.02 -52.43 24.51
CA HIS A 79 54.76 -53.20 25.74
C HIS A 79 53.43 -52.80 26.35
N SER A 80 52.67 -53.75 26.90
CA SER A 80 51.36 -53.46 27.52
C SER A 80 51.44 -53.00 28.97
N ASN A 81 52.50 -53.35 29.71
CA ASN A 81 52.71 -52.96 31.10
C ASN A 81 54.17 -52.53 31.32
N LEU A 82 54.39 -51.41 32.00
CA LEU A 82 55.72 -50.89 32.33
C LEU A 82 55.81 -50.47 33.79
N LEU A 83 56.96 -50.74 34.41
CA LEU A 83 57.31 -50.27 35.74
C LEU A 83 58.27 -49.09 35.63
N ILE A 84 57.84 -47.93 36.11
CA ILE A 84 58.58 -46.67 36.09
C ILE A 84 59.07 -46.39 37.51
N SER A 85 60.40 -46.33 37.74
CA SER A 85 60.95 -46.12 39.08
C SER A 85 61.93 -44.96 39.16
N ASN A 86 61.98 -44.29 40.31
CA ASN A 86 62.94 -43.23 40.61
C ASN A 86 63.30 -43.24 42.10
N SER A 87 64.52 -42.83 42.43
CA SER A 87 65.05 -42.79 43.79
C SER A 87 65.29 -41.33 44.22
N ILE A 88 64.77 -40.95 45.38
CA ILE A 88 64.89 -39.61 45.96
C ILE A 88 65.66 -39.72 47.27
N HIS A 89 66.70 -38.90 47.40
CA HIS A 89 67.50 -38.80 48.63
C HIS A 89 67.24 -37.45 49.32
N PHE A 90 66.91 -37.50 50.61
CA PHE A 90 66.78 -36.30 51.44
C PHE A 90 68.00 -36.16 52.36
N SER A 91 68.60 -34.96 52.39
CA SER A 91 69.73 -34.63 53.28
C SER A 91 69.30 -34.42 54.74
N GLU A 92 68.09 -33.93 54.97
CA GLU A 92 67.43 -33.79 56.28
C GLU A 92 65.97 -34.27 56.16
N LEU A 93 65.41 -34.88 57.21
CA LEU A 93 64.01 -35.33 57.20
C LEU A 93 63.09 -34.08 57.25
N PRO A 94 62.19 -33.89 56.28
CA PRO A 94 61.30 -32.75 56.25
C PRO A 94 60.20 -32.84 57.35
N ASP A 95 59.94 -31.72 58.01
CA ASP A 95 58.98 -31.61 59.13
C ASP A 95 57.50 -31.41 58.68
N CYS A 96 57.23 -31.38 57.38
CA CYS A 96 55.89 -31.15 56.81
C CYS A 96 55.23 -32.44 56.26
N GLU A 97 53.90 -32.44 56.17
CA GLU A 97 53.14 -33.50 55.52
C GLU A 97 53.30 -33.41 54.00
N LEU A 98 54.11 -34.30 53.42
CA LEU A 98 54.34 -34.33 51.98
C LEU A 98 53.22 -35.06 51.24
N SER A 99 52.86 -34.51 50.07
CA SER A 99 52.02 -35.18 49.08
C SER A 99 52.74 -35.33 47.73
N LEU A 100 52.45 -36.43 47.06
CA LEU A 100 52.95 -36.73 45.72
C LEU A 100 51.84 -36.43 44.72
N HIS A 101 52.09 -35.45 43.86
CA HIS A 101 51.23 -35.14 42.74
C HIS A 101 51.74 -35.85 41.48
N ILE A 102 50.93 -36.77 40.98
CA ILE A 102 51.13 -37.46 39.71
C ILE A 102 50.11 -36.91 38.70
N GLY A 103 50.57 -36.75 37.47
CA GLY A 103 49.73 -36.36 36.35
C GLY A 103 48.60 -37.35 36.03
N LYS A 104 47.88 -37.11 34.94
CA LYS A 104 46.93 -38.07 34.39
C LYS A 104 47.67 -39.27 33.85
N THR A 105 47.13 -40.44 34.14
CA THR A 105 47.71 -41.73 33.78
C THR A 105 46.61 -42.66 33.26
N SER A 106 46.98 -43.70 32.52
CA SER A 106 46.02 -44.72 32.10
C SER A 106 45.37 -45.44 33.29
N GLU A 107 44.20 -46.03 33.04
CA GLU A 107 43.47 -46.81 34.04
C GLU A 107 44.30 -48.01 34.52
N GLY A 108 44.17 -48.35 35.81
CA GLY A 108 44.91 -49.47 36.41
C GLY A 108 46.32 -49.14 36.92
N THR A 109 46.72 -47.85 36.92
CA THR A 109 47.98 -47.41 37.50
C THR A 109 48.06 -47.66 39.01
N LYS A 110 49.15 -48.28 39.46
CA LYS A 110 49.44 -48.50 40.87
C LYS A 110 50.73 -47.81 41.25
N VAL A 111 50.71 -47.05 42.34
CA VAL A 111 51.86 -46.30 42.84
C VAL A 111 52.33 -46.94 44.13
N PHE A 112 53.59 -47.34 44.15
CA PHE A 112 54.27 -47.88 45.31
C PHE A 112 55.30 -46.87 45.80
N TRP A 113 55.29 -46.64 47.11
CA TRP A 113 56.29 -45.83 47.81
C TRP A 113 57.02 -46.72 48.80
N ASN A 114 58.32 -46.91 48.62
CA ASN A 114 59.14 -47.81 49.43
C ASN A 114 58.55 -49.23 49.56
N GLY A 115 57.89 -49.71 48.50
CA GLY A 115 57.21 -51.01 48.46
C GLY A 115 55.79 -51.04 49.06
N ILE A 116 55.31 -49.93 49.64
CA ILE A 116 53.94 -49.80 50.16
C ILE A 116 53.04 -49.25 49.04
N LEU A 117 51.92 -49.92 48.76
CA LEU A 117 50.92 -49.43 47.83
C LEU A 117 50.24 -48.19 48.42
N LEU A 118 50.29 -47.06 47.71
CA LEU A 118 49.57 -45.85 48.08
C LEU A 118 48.13 -45.93 47.56
N SER A 119 47.15 -45.78 48.45
CA SER A 119 45.73 -45.68 48.10
C SER A 119 45.31 -44.22 47.97
N GLU A 120 44.47 -43.90 46.98
CA GLU A 120 43.92 -42.55 46.83
C GLU A 120 42.85 -42.28 47.91
N ARG A 121 42.71 -41.00 48.31
CA ARG A 121 41.73 -40.55 49.32
C ARG A 121 40.27 -40.90 48.97
N SER A 122 39.98 -41.16 47.69
CA SER A 122 38.64 -41.49 47.16
C SER A 122 38.35 -42.98 47.02
N GLU A 123 39.28 -43.90 47.30
CA GLU A 123 39.02 -45.35 47.16
C GLU A 123 38.11 -45.93 48.25
N PHE A 124 37.75 -45.16 49.28
CA PHE A 124 36.91 -45.65 50.38
C PHE A 124 35.42 -45.76 50.05
N TYR A 125 34.93 -45.17 48.94
CA TYR A 125 33.52 -45.22 48.58
C TYR A 125 33.29 -45.34 47.06
N THR A 126 32.42 -46.30 46.70
CA THR A 126 31.75 -46.54 45.40
C THR A 126 32.36 -47.54 44.41
N ARG A 127 31.50 -48.01 43.51
CA ARG A 127 31.36 -49.42 43.09
C ARG A 127 31.83 -49.72 41.66
N ASP A 128 32.42 -48.76 40.96
CA ASP A 128 33.06 -48.93 39.65
C ASP A 128 34.05 -47.76 39.43
N ASN A 129 35.31 -47.95 39.82
CA ASN A 129 36.33 -46.89 39.87
C ASN A 129 37.07 -46.74 38.54
N PHE A 130 36.61 -45.85 37.64
CA PHE A 130 37.43 -45.34 36.54
C PHE A 130 37.97 -43.96 36.92
N SER A 131 39.29 -43.75 36.86
CA SER A 131 39.96 -42.50 37.26
C SER A 131 41.05 -42.03 36.29
N TYR A 132 41.15 -42.62 35.09
CA TYR A 132 42.21 -42.31 34.12
C TYR A 132 42.35 -40.83 33.69
N ASP A 133 41.27 -40.04 33.74
CA ASP A 133 41.31 -38.62 33.37
C ASP A 133 41.40 -37.66 34.57
N LYS A 134 41.67 -38.19 35.77
CA LYS A 134 41.92 -37.45 37.02
C LYS A 134 43.41 -37.31 37.29
N ARG A 135 43.88 -36.12 37.71
CA ARG A 135 45.21 -35.97 38.32
C ARG A 135 45.24 -36.66 39.69
N LYS A 136 46.29 -37.42 39.95
CA LYS A 136 46.40 -38.27 41.15
C LYS A 136 47.22 -37.56 42.22
N VAL A 137 46.63 -37.32 43.38
CA VAL A 137 47.32 -36.74 44.54
C VAL A 137 47.29 -37.74 45.68
N TYR A 138 48.48 -38.14 46.14
CA TYR A 138 48.65 -39.06 47.25
C TYR A 138 49.09 -38.28 48.49
N ASP A 139 48.22 -38.20 49.49
CA ASP A 139 48.47 -37.49 50.74
C ASP A 139 49.23 -38.37 51.75
N SER A 140 49.97 -37.74 52.67
CA SER A 140 50.57 -38.37 53.86
C SER A 140 51.53 -39.53 53.59
N ILE A 141 52.60 -39.25 52.85
CA ILE A 141 53.59 -40.26 52.44
C ILE A 141 54.64 -40.50 53.55
N PRO A 142 54.98 -41.74 53.92
CA PRO A 142 56.01 -42.03 54.91
C PRO A 142 57.42 -41.77 54.38
N ILE A 143 58.22 -40.98 55.08
CA ILE A 143 59.54 -40.51 54.60
C ILE A 143 60.69 -41.27 55.26
N LEU A 144 61.61 -41.79 54.45
CA LEU A 144 62.92 -42.33 54.85
C LEU A 144 64.06 -41.47 54.28
N THR A 145 65.31 -41.72 54.66
CA THR A 145 66.49 -41.01 54.09
C THR A 145 66.71 -41.32 52.61
N GLU A 146 66.39 -42.55 52.19
CA GLU A 146 66.32 -42.97 50.80
C GLU A 146 64.89 -43.44 50.51
N ASN A 147 64.23 -42.82 49.54
CA ASN A 147 62.89 -43.22 49.12
C ASN A 147 62.90 -43.66 47.66
N ARG A 148 62.14 -44.71 47.35
CA ARG A 148 61.95 -45.23 46.00
C ARG A 148 60.48 -45.15 45.63
N ILE A 149 60.22 -44.48 44.51
CA ILE A 149 58.90 -44.42 43.88
C ILE A 149 58.88 -45.45 42.76
N GLU A 150 57.87 -46.31 42.73
CA GLU A 150 57.63 -47.22 41.63
C GLU A 150 56.18 -47.06 41.16
N ILE A 151 56.00 -46.77 39.87
CA ILE A 151 54.70 -46.55 39.24
C ILE A 151 54.52 -47.66 38.21
N LEU A 152 53.58 -48.56 38.48
CA LEU A 152 53.14 -49.55 37.51
C LEU A 152 52.10 -48.91 36.60
N VAL A 153 52.38 -48.84 35.30
CA VAL A 153 51.48 -48.30 34.28
C VAL A 153 51.05 -49.41 33.33
N SER A 154 49.75 -49.51 33.10
CA SER A 154 49.10 -50.47 32.20
C SER A 154 48.44 -49.77 31.02
N GLU A 155 48.53 -50.35 29.83
CA GLU A 155 47.84 -49.86 28.64
C GLU A 155 46.35 -50.24 28.72
N TYR A 156 45.50 -49.23 28.94
CA TYR A 156 44.04 -49.40 28.94
C TYR A 156 43.38 -48.89 27.66
N PHE A 157 43.84 -47.73 27.14
CA PHE A 157 43.45 -47.21 25.83
C PHE A 157 44.55 -47.50 24.80
N GLU A 158 44.15 -47.80 23.57
CA GLU A 158 45.10 -48.06 22.48
C GLU A 158 46.03 -46.85 22.26
N ASN A 159 47.34 -47.09 22.38
CA ASN A 159 48.42 -46.11 22.23
C ASN A 159 48.60 -45.14 23.41
N GLU A 160 48.06 -45.43 24.59
CA GLU A 160 48.24 -44.62 25.81
C GLU A 160 48.88 -45.44 26.94
N LEU A 161 50.17 -45.21 27.16
CA LEU A 161 50.94 -45.89 28.20
C LEU A 161 51.94 -44.91 28.82
N GLY A 162 51.70 -44.44 30.04
CA GLY A 162 52.62 -43.58 30.78
C GLY A 162 51.91 -42.49 31.57
N ILE A 163 52.66 -41.46 31.95
CA ILE A 163 52.13 -40.22 32.53
C ILE A 163 51.92 -39.24 31.37
N LEU A 164 50.66 -38.94 31.06
CA LEU A 164 50.26 -38.26 29.82
C LEU A 164 50.19 -36.74 29.98
N GLU A 165 49.58 -36.25 31.07
CA GLU A 165 49.42 -34.81 31.35
C GLU A 165 49.82 -34.50 32.80
N GLY A 166 50.57 -33.42 33.03
CA GLY A 166 50.93 -32.98 34.39
C GLY A 166 52.34 -33.41 34.80
N ILE A 167 53.00 -32.55 35.54
CA ILE A 167 54.38 -32.76 35.98
C ILE A 167 54.36 -33.50 37.32
N VAL A 168 55.20 -34.52 37.46
CA VAL A 168 55.35 -35.24 38.73
C VAL A 168 56.07 -34.32 39.71
N SER A 169 55.43 -34.07 40.85
CA SER A 169 55.95 -33.11 41.83
C SER A 169 55.70 -33.56 43.26
N LEU A 170 56.63 -33.18 44.14
CA LEU A 170 56.58 -33.44 45.58
C LEU A 170 56.62 -32.11 46.34
N GLY A 171 55.76 -31.94 47.35
CA GLY A 171 55.70 -30.71 48.15
C GLY A 171 54.75 -30.82 49.34
N ASP A 172 54.58 -29.72 50.07
CA ASP A 172 53.62 -29.64 51.18
C ASP A 172 52.17 -29.91 50.71
N SER A 173 51.46 -30.78 51.44
CA SER A 173 50.12 -31.23 51.06
C SER A 173 49.14 -30.07 50.92
N LYS A 174 49.20 -29.08 51.82
CA LYS A 174 48.30 -27.91 51.78
C LYS A 174 48.56 -27.02 50.55
N GLU A 175 49.82 -26.83 50.18
CA GLU A 175 50.20 -26.00 49.03
C GLU A 175 49.78 -26.65 47.70
N ILE A 176 50.03 -27.96 47.54
CA ILE A 176 49.64 -28.73 46.36
C ILE A 176 48.12 -28.74 46.19
N LEU A 177 47.36 -29.01 47.25
CA LEU A 177 45.89 -29.02 47.21
C LEU A 177 45.33 -27.61 46.95
N HIS A 178 45.85 -26.58 47.61
CA HIS A 178 45.41 -25.20 47.39
C HIS A 178 45.62 -24.77 45.94
N LYS A 179 46.78 -25.09 45.35
CA LYS A 179 47.11 -24.77 43.97
C LYS A 179 46.21 -25.52 42.98
N HIS A 180 45.99 -26.81 43.24
CA HIS A 180 45.10 -27.66 42.44
C HIS A 180 43.67 -27.09 42.39
N TYR A 181 43.03 -26.86 43.55
CA TYR A 181 41.66 -26.34 43.60
C TYR A 181 41.56 -24.89 43.08
N LYS A 182 42.55 -24.04 43.34
CA LYS A 182 42.56 -22.67 42.83
C LYS A 182 42.54 -22.63 41.31
N PHE A 183 43.31 -23.50 40.66
CA PHE A 183 43.28 -23.63 39.20
C PHE A 183 41.93 -24.15 38.70
N GLN A 184 41.37 -25.19 39.32
CA GLN A 184 40.05 -25.73 38.96
C GLN A 184 38.91 -24.71 39.12
N ILE A 185 39.00 -23.82 40.11
CA ILE A 185 38.05 -22.71 40.30
C ILE A 185 38.19 -21.66 39.19
N TYR A 186 39.41 -21.25 38.83
CA TYR A 186 39.60 -20.29 37.72
C TYR A 186 39.08 -20.85 36.39
N TYR A 187 39.32 -22.13 36.16
CA TYR A 187 38.79 -22.84 35.01
C TYR A 187 37.25 -22.87 35.02
N LEU A 188 36.62 -23.17 36.16
CA LEU A 188 35.16 -23.16 36.31
C LEU A 188 34.56 -21.77 36.07
N ILE A 189 35.20 -20.70 36.56
CA ILE A 189 34.79 -19.32 36.30
C ILE A 189 34.82 -19.02 34.81
N LEU A 190 35.91 -19.39 34.13
CA LEU A 190 36.08 -19.19 32.69
C LEU A 190 34.94 -19.85 31.91
N ILE A 191 34.69 -21.14 32.12
CA ILE A 191 33.64 -21.86 31.37
C ILE A 191 32.24 -21.33 31.72
N SER A 192 32.01 -20.88 32.96
CA SER A 192 30.75 -20.25 33.36
C SER A 192 30.48 -18.94 32.61
N THR A 193 31.53 -18.18 32.23
CA THR A 193 31.35 -16.99 31.37
C THR A 193 30.83 -17.35 29.98
N PHE A 194 31.24 -18.49 29.42
CA PHE A 194 30.72 -18.98 28.14
C PHE A 194 29.25 -19.38 28.25
N LEU A 195 28.85 -20.02 29.35
CA LEU A 195 27.44 -20.35 29.61
C LEU A 195 26.57 -19.09 29.65
N LEU A 196 26.99 -18.07 30.42
CA LEU A 196 26.24 -16.82 30.56
C LEU A 196 26.12 -16.10 29.21
N LEU A 197 27.21 -16.01 28.45
CA LEU A 197 27.20 -15.43 27.11
C LEU A 197 26.31 -16.23 26.15
N GLY A 198 26.35 -17.56 26.22
CA GLY A 198 25.54 -18.46 25.41
C GLY A 198 24.05 -18.27 25.65
N ILE A 199 23.62 -18.27 26.92
CA ILE A 199 22.22 -18.03 27.32
C ILE A 199 21.76 -16.65 26.86
N TYR A 200 22.59 -15.62 27.05
CA TYR A 200 22.29 -14.25 26.62
C TYR A 200 22.02 -14.19 25.11
N LEU A 201 22.86 -14.84 24.29
CA LEU A 201 22.70 -14.83 22.84
C LEU A 201 21.47 -15.62 22.36
N VAL A 202 21.16 -16.75 22.99
CA VAL A 202 19.92 -17.50 22.71
C VAL A 202 18.71 -16.64 23.06
N PHE A 203 18.69 -16.01 24.23
CA PHE A 203 17.61 -15.12 24.64
C PHE A 203 17.41 -13.95 23.66
N LEU A 204 18.49 -13.27 23.27
CA LEU A 204 18.44 -12.17 22.30
C LEU A 204 17.89 -12.63 20.93
N SER A 205 18.27 -13.83 20.49
CA SER A 205 17.77 -14.40 19.23
C SER A 205 16.26 -14.68 19.26
N LEU A 206 15.71 -15.10 20.40
CA LEU A 206 14.27 -15.31 20.59
C LEU A 206 13.50 -13.99 20.58
N GLN A 207 14.08 -12.93 21.14
CA GLN A 207 13.43 -11.61 21.21
C GLN A 207 13.38 -10.90 19.85
N GLU A 208 14.47 -10.94 19.08
CA GLU A 208 14.59 -10.16 17.84
C GLU A 208 14.06 -10.91 16.59
N GLY A 209 13.89 -12.24 16.65
CA GLY A 209 13.24 -13.06 15.62
C GLY A 209 13.91 -13.08 14.24
N LYS A 210 15.02 -12.36 14.04
CA LYS A 210 15.65 -12.13 12.72
C LYS A 210 17.12 -12.51 12.63
N ILE A 211 17.77 -12.88 13.73
CA ILE A 211 19.23 -13.13 13.75
C ILE A 211 19.54 -14.58 14.15
N GLU A 212 19.30 -15.50 13.21
CA GLU A 212 19.57 -16.95 13.36
C GLU A 212 21.04 -17.27 13.74
N SER A 213 21.99 -16.42 13.34
CA SER A 213 23.41 -16.61 13.67
C SER A 213 23.70 -16.51 15.17
N HIS A 214 22.99 -15.66 15.92
CA HIS A 214 23.13 -15.56 17.37
C HIS A 214 22.61 -16.81 18.08
N PHE A 215 21.56 -17.44 17.55
CA PHE A 215 21.03 -18.68 18.08
C PHE A 215 22.06 -19.82 17.98
N HIS A 216 22.61 -20.05 16.79
CA HIS A 216 23.60 -21.12 16.58
C HIS A 216 24.87 -20.90 17.40
N PHE A 217 25.35 -19.65 17.50
CA PHE A 217 26.53 -19.33 18.32
C PHE A 217 26.26 -19.48 19.82
N GLY A 218 25.07 -19.08 20.29
CA GLY A 218 24.66 -19.25 21.68
C GLY A 218 24.57 -20.73 22.07
N VAL A 219 23.95 -21.56 21.23
CA VAL A 219 23.90 -23.03 21.43
C VAL A 219 25.31 -23.64 21.41
N PHE A 220 26.18 -23.19 20.50
CA PHE A 220 27.58 -23.60 20.48
C PHE A 220 28.29 -23.32 21.82
N LEU A 221 28.13 -22.13 22.40
CA LEU A 221 28.77 -21.79 23.69
C LEU A 221 28.21 -22.59 24.86
N ILE A 222 26.91 -22.91 24.86
CA ILE A 222 26.29 -23.76 25.87
C ILE A 222 26.81 -25.20 25.76
N LEU A 223 26.88 -25.74 24.54
CA LEU A 223 27.46 -27.07 24.29
C LEU A 223 28.95 -27.11 24.65
N PHE A 224 29.67 -26.03 24.39
CA PHE A 224 31.07 -25.88 24.77
C PHE A 224 31.25 -25.91 26.30
N PHE A 225 30.40 -25.19 27.03
CA PHE A 225 30.36 -25.25 28.49
C PHE A 225 30.08 -26.68 28.99
N LEU A 226 29.08 -27.37 28.44
CA LEU A 226 28.75 -28.74 28.84
C LEU A 226 29.91 -29.70 28.58
N PHE A 227 30.54 -29.60 27.41
CA PHE A 227 31.74 -30.36 27.07
C PHE A 227 32.87 -30.13 28.07
N SER A 228 33.23 -28.88 28.33
CA SER A 228 34.30 -28.54 29.28
C SER A 228 33.96 -28.89 30.73
N LEU A 229 32.70 -28.78 31.16
CA LEU A 229 32.27 -29.14 32.51
C LEU A 229 32.38 -30.66 32.75
N PHE A 230 31.83 -31.49 31.85
CA PHE A 230 31.90 -32.95 32.00
C PHE A 230 33.30 -33.52 31.72
N GLY A 231 34.12 -32.78 30.96
CA GLY A 231 35.55 -33.07 30.77
C GLY A 231 36.44 -32.64 31.94
N SER A 232 35.92 -31.86 32.90
CA SER A 232 36.66 -31.37 34.06
C SER A 232 36.74 -32.39 35.20
N GLU A 233 37.62 -32.13 36.16
CA GLU A 233 37.81 -32.99 37.35
C GLU A 233 36.69 -32.84 38.38
N TRP A 234 35.80 -31.84 38.24
CA TRP A 234 34.68 -31.60 39.15
C TRP A 234 33.69 -32.76 39.24
N LYS A 235 33.60 -33.61 38.21
CA LYS A 235 32.74 -34.82 38.25
C LYS A 235 33.11 -35.80 39.36
N TYR A 236 34.39 -35.84 39.74
CA TYR A 236 34.89 -36.70 40.82
C TYR A 236 34.62 -36.13 42.20
N GLU A 237 34.55 -34.81 42.34
CA GLU A 237 34.23 -34.14 43.61
C GLU A 237 32.72 -34.11 43.89
N LEU A 238 31.88 -34.26 42.85
CA LEU A 238 30.42 -34.24 42.94
C LEU A 238 29.79 -35.65 42.99
N ASP A 239 30.62 -36.71 43.02
CA ASP A 239 30.20 -38.13 43.00
C ASP A 239 29.22 -38.47 41.86
N TRP A 240 29.44 -37.91 40.67
CA TRP A 240 28.61 -38.22 39.50
C TRP A 240 29.03 -39.54 38.85
N ASP A 241 28.06 -40.26 38.27
CA ASP A 241 28.35 -41.47 37.51
C ASP A 241 29.31 -41.17 36.34
N PHE A 242 30.46 -41.85 36.34
CA PHE A 242 31.54 -41.60 35.38
C PHE A 242 31.09 -41.87 33.95
N LEU A 243 30.39 -42.98 33.72
CA LEU A 243 29.94 -43.36 32.38
C LEU A 243 28.92 -42.35 31.84
N PHE A 244 28.01 -41.88 32.70
CA PHE A 244 27.06 -40.82 32.35
C PHE A 244 27.78 -39.52 31.97
N CYS A 245 28.74 -39.07 32.77
CA CYS A 245 29.51 -37.86 32.49
C CYS A 245 30.26 -37.97 31.16
N LYS A 246 30.87 -39.12 30.89
CA LYS A 246 31.57 -39.36 29.61
C LYS A 246 30.62 -39.38 28.41
N LYS A 247 29.43 -39.99 28.54
CA LYS A 247 28.41 -39.91 27.49
C LYS A 247 28.01 -38.46 27.21
N ALA A 248 27.78 -37.67 28.25
CA ALA A 248 27.42 -36.26 28.12
C ALA A 248 28.54 -35.41 27.48
N GLU A 249 29.81 -35.67 27.81
CA GLU A 249 30.98 -35.05 27.20
C GLU A 249 31.03 -35.33 25.69
N TYR A 250 30.96 -36.61 25.27
CA TYR A 250 31.05 -36.99 23.85
C TYR A 250 29.83 -36.55 23.01
N ILE A 251 28.62 -36.56 23.59
CA ILE A 251 27.42 -36.02 22.95
C ILE A 251 27.54 -34.49 22.78
N SER A 252 28.10 -33.78 23.76
CA SER A 252 28.33 -32.34 23.62
C SER A 252 29.36 -32.04 22.53
N LEU A 253 30.43 -32.85 22.46
CA LEU A 253 31.48 -32.74 21.45
C LEU A 253 30.97 -33.01 20.02
N SER A 254 30.06 -33.97 19.82
CA SER A 254 29.53 -34.30 18.50
C SER A 254 28.74 -33.14 17.88
N PHE A 255 28.01 -32.38 18.69
CA PHE A 255 27.20 -31.25 18.23
C PHE A 255 27.94 -29.91 18.16
N LEU A 256 29.10 -29.78 18.81
CA LEU A 256 29.90 -28.55 18.86
C LEU A 256 30.27 -28.05 17.44
N PHE A 257 30.84 -28.91 16.59
CA PHE A 257 31.27 -28.52 15.24
C PHE A 257 30.11 -28.16 14.30
N PRO A 258 29.00 -28.94 14.20
CA PRO A 258 27.82 -28.55 13.43
C PRO A 258 27.32 -27.13 13.75
N PHE A 259 27.10 -26.81 15.04
CA PHE A 259 26.58 -25.51 15.44
C PHE A 259 27.58 -24.37 15.15
N PHE A 260 28.88 -24.62 15.30
CA PHE A 260 29.91 -23.66 14.91
C PHE A 260 29.90 -23.39 13.41
N THR A 261 29.77 -24.43 12.57
CA THR A 261 29.68 -24.25 11.10
C THR A 261 28.40 -23.57 10.66
N PHE A 262 27.23 -23.91 11.26
CA PHE A 262 25.98 -23.20 10.99
C PHE A 262 26.08 -21.72 11.31
N PHE A 263 26.65 -21.37 12.47
CA PHE A 263 26.95 -19.99 12.82
C PHE A 263 27.85 -19.34 11.76
N PHE A 264 28.97 -19.97 11.43
CA PHE A 264 30.00 -19.36 10.59
C PHE A 264 29.57 -19.21 9.13
N SER A 265 28.86 -20.20 8.57
CA SER A 265 28.31 -20.13 7.21
C SER A 265 27.21 -19.09 7.09
N LYS A 266 26.28 -19.02 8.06
CA LYS A 266 25.27 -17.97 8.09
C LYS A 266 25.92 -16.60 8.23
N PHE A 267 26.90 -16.47 9.13
CA PHE A 267 27.65 -15.23 9.30
C PHE A 267 28.33 -14.81 8.00
N CYS A 268 29.05 -15.71 7.30
CA CYS A 268 29.86 -15.42 6.13
C CYS A 268 29.11 -15.28 4.80
N ARG A 269 28.05 -16.08 4.57
CA ARG A 269 27.39 -16.25 3.25
C ARG A 269 25.90 -15.95 3.28
N ASP A 270 25.32 -15.66 4.44
CA ASP A 270 23.86 -15.57 4.69
C ASP A 270 23.07 -16.85 4.31
N LYS A 271 23.77 -17.94 3.96
CA LYS A 271 23.20 -19.22 3.54
C LYS A 271 24.05 -20.38 4.08
N HIS A 272 23.39 -21.47 4.45
CA HIS A 272 24.03 -22.72 4.86
C HIS A 272 24.70 -23.43 3.69
N ASP A 273 25.79 -24.14 3.96
CA ASP A 273 26.40 -25.03 2.97
C ASP A 273 25.61 -26.35 2.91
N PRO A 274 25.32 -26.90 1.72
CA PRO A 274 24.51 -28.12 1.58
C PRO A 274 25.03 -29.33 2.37
N PHE A 275 26.33 -29.38 2.68
CA PHE A 275 26.92 -30.46 3.47
C PHE A 275 26.72 -30.33 4.99
N GLU A 276 26.30 -29.17 5.50
CA GLU A 276 26.16 -28.94 6.95
C GLU A 276 25.00 -29.74 7.56
N PHE A 277 23.87 -29.84 6.85
CA PHE A 277 22.70 -30.59 7.34
C PHE A 277 22.94 -32.12 7.38
N PRO A 278 23.51 -32.76 6.33
CA PRO A 278 23.94 -34.16 6.41
C PRO A 278 24.94 -34.42 7.54
N LEU A 279 25.88 -33.50 7.76
CA LEU A 279 26.84 -33.60 8.85
C LEU A 279 26.19 -33.45 10.24
N PHE A 280 25.16 -32.63 10.37
CA PHE A 280 24.37 -32.54 11.61
C PHE A 280 23.60 -33.84 11.87
N LEU A 281 23.01 -34.45 10.84
CA LEU A 281 22.37 -35.77 10.97
C LEU A 281 23.40 -36.85 11.33
N TRP A 282 24.61 -36.80 10.76
CA TRP A 282 25.72 -37.68 11.12
C TRP A 282 26.12 -37.52 12.59
N ALA A 283 26.24 -36.28 13.09
CA ALA A 283 26.49 -36.00 14.51
C ALA A 283 25.37 -36.56 15.41
N GLY A 284 24.11 -36.45 14.98
CA GLY A 284 22.97 -37.05 15.67
C GLY A 284 23.05 -38.59 15.72
N PHE A 285 23.43 -39.22 14.61
CA PHE A 285 23.63 -40.67 14.53
C PHE A 285 24.77 -41.14 15.44
N VAL A 286 25.92 -40.47 15.43
CA VAL A 286 27.04 -40.80 16.32
C VAL A 286 26.66 -40.60 17.79
N SER A 287 25.91 -39.55 18.12
CA SER A 287 25.40 -39.31 19.48
C SER A 287 24.46 -40.41 19.95
N PHE A 288 23.61 -40.91 19.06
CA PHE A 288 22.74 -42.06 19.34
C PHE A 288 23.54 -43.32 19.69
N LEU A 289 24.66 -43.56 19.00
CA LEU A 289 25.56 -44.68 19.32
C LEU A 289 26.24 -44.49 20.68
N TYR A 290 26.64 -43.26 21.05
CA TYR A 290 27.21 -42.99 22.37
C TYR A 290 26.25 -43.28 23.52
N ILE A 291 24.95 -43.01 23.35
CA ILE A 291 23.94 -43.32 24.37
C ILE A 291 23.88 -44.84 24.66
N HIS A 292 24.00 -45.67 23.62
CA HIS A 292 23.89 -47.13 23.69
C HIS A 292 25.19 -47.86 24.07
N SER A 293 26.32 -47.15 24.09
CA SER A 293 27.60 -47.73 24.51
C SER A 293 27.57 -48.16 25.98
N SER A 294 28.19 -49.30 26.27
CA SER A 294 28.21 -49.87 27.63
C SER A 294 29.55 -49.67 28.35
N SER A 295 30.62 -49.34 27.62
CA SER A 295 31.95 -49.14 28.20
C SER A 295 32.64 -47.85 27.71
N PRO A 296 33.53 -47.24 28.52
CA PRO A 296 34.35 -46.10 28.10
C PRO A 296 35.26 -46.41 26.88
N LEU A 297 35.69 -47.66 26.73
CA LEU A 297 36.51 -48.10 25.60
C LEU A 297 35.74 -48.06 24.27
N GLU A 298 34.46 -48.46 24.29
CA GLU A 298 33.58 -48.34 23.12
C GLU A 298 33.35 -46.88 22.74
N LEU A 299 33.17 -45.99 23.73
CA LEU A 299 33.02 -44.54 23.49
C LEU A 299 34.26 -43.95 22.80
N ASP A 300 35.46 -44.22 23.30
CA ASP A 300 36.70 -43.73 22.69
C ASP A 300 36.91 -44.30 21.27
N LYS A 301 36.64 -45.61 21.07
CA LYS A 301 36.72 -46.25 19.75
C LYS A 301 35.76 -45.62 18.74
N LEU A 302 34.52 -45.36 19.13
CA LEU A 302 33.53 -44.67 18.29
C LEU A 302 33.97 -43.24 17.96
N ASN A 303 34.53 -42.51 18.92
CA ASN A 303 35.05 -41.17 18.71
C ASN A 303 36.21 -41.15 17.69
N ARG A 304 37.19 -42.05 17.86
CA ARG A 304 38.36 -42.16 16.97
C ARG A 304 37.99 -42.58 15.55
N THR A 305 37.03 -43.50 15.41
CA THR A 305 36.67 -44.09 14.10
C THR A 305 35.62 -43.30 13.33
N LEU A 306 34.63 -42.71 14.00
CA LEU A 306 33.50 -42.04 13.35
C LEU A 306 33.55 -40.52 13.47
N LEU A 307 33.80 -39.99 14.67
CA LEU A 307 33.69 -38.55 14.91
C LEU A 307 34.92 -37.78 14.39
N GLN A 308 36.14 -38.21 14.71
CA GLN A 308 37.37 -37.50 14.31
C GLN A 308 37.54 -37.36 12.78
N PRO A 309 37.27 -38.39 11.93
CA PRO A 309 37.39 -38.23 10.48
C PRO A 309 36.41 -37.20 9.90
N SER A 310 35.24 -37.01 10.53
CA SER A 310 34.26 -36.02 10.10
C SER A 310 34.76 -34.57 10.21
N TRP A 311 35.74 -34.30 11.09
CA TRP A 311 36.33 -32.97 11.29
C TRP A 311 37.00 -32.40 10.05
N ILE A 312 37.53 -33.25 9.17
CA ILE A 312 38.14 -32.81 7.90
C ILE A 312 37.11 -32.08 7.04
N VAL A 313 35.86 -32.56 7.01
CA VAL A 313 34.78 -31.95 6.23
C VAL A 313 34.35 -30.61 6.85
N TYR A 314 34.24 -30.53 8.18
CA TYR A 314 33.94 -29.26 8.86
C TYR A 314 35.03 -28.20 8.62
N LEU A 315 36.32 -28.58 8.68
CA LEU A 315 37.43 -27.69 8.36
C LEU A 315 37.36 -27.18 6.92
N TRP A 316 37.04 -28.05 5.96
CA TRP A 316 36.86 -27.67 4.56
C TRP A 316 35.73 -26.62 4.39
N ILE A 317 34.61 -26.79 5.09
CA ILE A 317 33.49 -25.82 5.09
C ILE A 317 33.95 -24.48 5.67
N LEU A 318 34.69 -24.48 6.79
CA LEU A 318 35.22 -23.25 7.40
C LEU A 318 36.16 -22.50 6.45
N PHE A 319 37.10 -23.20 5.80
CA PHE A 319 38.02 -22.60 4.82
C PHE A 319 37.28 -22.04 3.60
N LYS A 320 36.26 -22.73 3.10
CA LYS A 320 35.41 -22.26 2.00
C LYS A 320 34.69 -20.97 2.37
N CYS A 321 34.10 -20.91 3.56
CA CYS A 321 33.41 -19.71 4.06
C CYS A 321 34.37 -18.53 4.30
N LEU A 322 35.57 -18.82 4.82
CA LEU A 322 36.65 -17.84 4.96
C LEU A 322 37.06 -17.23 3.62
N LYS A 323 37.22 -18.07 2.58
CA LYS A 323 37.58 -17.61 1.22
C LYS A 323 36.54 -16.63 0.68
N THR A 324 35.25 -16.88 0.90
CA THR A 324 34.17 -15.97 0.49
C THR A 324 34.22 -14.62 1.20
N ARG A 325 34.66 -14.58 2.47
CA ARG A 325 34.66 -13.35 3.28
C ARG A 325 35.98 -12.56 3.25
N LEU A 326 37.05 -13.14 2.72
CA LEU A 326 38.35 -12.49 2.51
C LEU A 326 38.34 -11.13 1.76
N PRO A 327 37.45 -10.87 0.77
CA PRO A 327 37.38 -9.55 0.14
C PRO A 327 36.95 -8.43 1.10
N GLU A 328 36.19 -8.72 2.15
CA GLU A 328 35.81 -7.73 3.16
C GLU A 328 37.01 -7.28 4.00
N LYS A 329 36.93 -6.09 4.62
CA LYS A 329 38.00 -5.58 5.50
C LYS A 329 38.21 -6.48 6.73
N ASP A 330 37.16 -7.18 7.17
CA ASP A 330 37.11 -7.94 8.41
C ASP A 330 37.53 -9.40 8.23
N GLY A 331 37.40 -9.93 7.01
CA GLY A 331 37.65 -11.34 6.71
C GLY A 331 39.07 -11.79 7.07
N SER A 332 40.04 -10.90 6.93
CA SER A 332 41.44 -11.15 7.32
C SER A 332 41.64 -11.40 8.82
N GLY A 333 40.85 -10.78 9.69
CA GLY A 333 40.92 -11.04 11.13
C GLY A 333 40.20 -12.32 11.54
N PHE A 334 39.09 -12.65 10.88
CA PHE A 334 38.45 -13.96 11.06
C PHE A 334 39.35 -15.10 10.59
N LEU A 335 40.12 -14.90 9.51
CA LEU A 335 41.13 -15.85 9.07
C LEU A 335 42.19 -16.09 10.15
N GLY A 336 42.76 -15.02 10.72
CA GLY A 336 43.79 -15.13 11.77
C GLY A 336 43.29 -15.87 13.01
N SER A 337 42.12 -15.47 13.53
CA SER A 337 41.53 -16.10 14.72
C SER A 337 41.12 -17.56 14.50
N ILE A 338 40.53 -17.91 13.35
CA ILE A 338 40.15 -19.30 13.07
C ILE A 338 41.37 -20.18 12.80
N CYS A 339 42.37 -19.70 12.06
CA CYS A 339 43.61 -20.45 11.86
C CYS A 339 44.29 -20.75 13.20
N PHE A 340 44.32 -19.79 14.13
CA PHE A 340 44.89 -20.00 15.45
C PHE A 340 44.05 -20.95 16.32
N LEU A 341 42.71 -20.89 16.22
CA LEU A 341 41.81 -21.83 16.89
C LEU A 341 42.02 -23.27 16.37
N VAL A 342 42.10 -23.46 15.05
CA VAL A 342 42.41 -24.76 14.44
C VAL A 342 43.79 -25.26 14.88
N PHE A 343 44.79 -24.38 14.92
CA PHE A 343 46.12 -24.72 15.42
C PHE A 343 46.09 -25.18 16.89
N SER A 344 45.29 -24.50 17.75
CA SER A 344 45.13 -24.88 19.16
C SER A 344 44.44 -26.25 19.31
N ILE A 345 43.42 -26.54 18.50
CA ILE A 345 42.77 -27.86 18.46
C ILE A 345 43.75 -28.94 18.01
N LEU A 346 44.58 -28.67 17.00
CA LEU A 346 45.61 -29.63 16.55
C LEU A 346 46.66 -29.91 17.63
N LEU A 347 47.05 -28.89 18.42
CA LEU A 347 47.92 -29.07 19.58
C LEU A 347 47.25 -29.94 20.65
N ASP A 348 45.97 -29.71 20.95
CA ASP A 348 45.23 -30.50 21.94
C ASP A 348 45.07 -31.97 21.50
N ILE A 349 44.83 -32.24 20.21
CA ILE A 349 44.81 -33.60 19.66
C ILE A 349 46.19 -34.25 19.76
N GLY A 350 47.24 -33.49 19.43
CA GLY A 350 48.63 -33.95 19.56
C GLY A 350 49.00 -34.27 21.01
N SER A 351 48.46 -33.51 21.96
CA SER A 351 48.61 -33.75 23.40
C SER A 351 47.80 -34.94 23.89
N ALA A 352 46.55 -35.10 23.45
CA ALA A 352 45.71 -36.25 23.80
C ALA A 352 46.27 -37.58 23.26
N ARG A 353 46.91 -37.57 22.08
CA ARG A 353 47.66 -38.73 21.55
C ARG A 353 49.06 -38.88 22.18
N ALA A 354 49.42 -37.94 23.04
CA ALA A 354 50.71 -37.79 23.69
C ALA A 354 51.90 -37.85 22.72
N TRP A 355 51.74 -37.25 21.54
CA TRP A 355 52.82 -36.93 20.61
C TRP A 355 53.64 -35.73 21.10
N ILE A 356 52.97 -34.79 21.76
CA ILE A 356 53.55 -33.57 22.32
C ILE A 356 53.03 -33.42 23.74
N ILE A 357 53.89 -33.13 24.71
CA ILE A 357 53.45 -32.79 26.06
C ILE A 357 53.11 -31.29 26.06
N PHE A 358 51.85 -30.97 25.87
CA PHE A 358 51.36 -29.59 25.94
C PHE A 358 50.01 -29.52 26.66
N PRO A 359 49.80 -28.59 27.60
CA PRO A 359 48.51 -28.43 28.25
C PRO A 359 47.40 -28.04 27.26
N ARG A 360 46.14 -28.33 27.60
CA ARG A 360 44.98 -28.00 26.76
C ARG A 360 44.89 -26.49 26.50
N SER A 361 44.71 -26.11 25.24
CA SER A 361 44.85 -24.75 24.71
C SER A 361 43.64 -24.25 23.91
N SER A 362 42.80 -25.14 23.38
CA SER A 362 41.64 -24.76 22.56
C SER A 362 40.62 -23.89 23.30
N GLU A 363 40.45 -24.11 24.61
CA GLU A 363 39.49 -23.41 25.45
C GLU A 363 39.82 -21.92 25.62
N TYR A 364 41.10 -21.60 25.79
CA TYR A 364 41.56 -20.21 25.88
C TYR A 364 41.57 -19.54 24.49
N SER A 365 41.81 -20.32 23.44
CA SER A 365 41.75 -19.86 22.05
C SER A 365 40.34 -19.39 21.66
N ILE A 366 39.30 -20.08 22.13
CA ILE A 366 37.89 -19.69 21.93
C ILE A 366 37.57 -18.36 22.62
N LEU A 367 38.12 -18.09 23.81
CA LEU A 367 37.99 -16.78 24.46
C LEU A 367 38.62 -15.67 23.60
N GLY A 368 39.80 -15.91 23.04
CA GLY A 368 40.45 -15.02 22.08
C GLY A 368 39.58 -14.72 20.86
N PHE A 369 38.93 -15.74 20.29
CA PHE A 369 37.99 -15.61 19.18
C PHE A 369 36.76 -14.75 19.55
N ILE A 370 36.17 -14.96 20.73
CA ILE A 370 35.01 -14.19 21.21
C ILE A 370 35.37 -12.71 21.39
N LEU A 371 36.51 -12.42 22.02
CA LEU A 371 36.97 -11.05 22.23
C LEU A 371 37.23 -10.33 20.89
N PHE A 372 37.79 -11.05 19.91
CA PHE A 372 37.96 -10.51 18.56
C PHE A 372 36.62 -10.19 17.89
N CYS A 373 35.64 -11.08 18.01
CA CYS A 373 34.29 -10.85 17.49
C CYS A 373 33.65 -9.60 18.10
N SER A 374 33.72 -9.45 19.43
CA SER A 374 33.20 -8.29 20.17
C SER A 374 33.81 -6.97 19.68
N PHE A 375 35.13 -6.92 19.53
CA PHE A 375 35.83 -5.73 19.03
C PHE A 375 35.38 -5.35 17.60
N ARG A 376 35.19 -6.33 16.70
CA ARG A 376 34.71 -6.08 15.33
C ARG A 376 33.27 -5.57 15.29
N ILE A 377 32.38 -6.14 16.10
CA ILE A 377 30.98 -5.70 16.19
C ILE A 377 30.91 -4.23 16.63
N SER A 378 31.67 -3.87 17.67
CA SER A 378 31.74 -2.48 18.13
C SER A 378 32.24 -1.53 17.04
N GLY A 379 33.24 -1.94 16.25
CA GLY A 379 33.74 -1.14 15.13
C GLY A 379 32.69 -0.92 14.04
N ARG A 380 31.93 -1.96 13.67
CA ARG A 380 30.83 -1.86 12.69
C ARG A 380 29.68 -0.98 13.20
N PHE A 381 29.38 -1.02 14.49
CA PHE A 381 28.34 -0.18 15.09
C PHE A 381 28.66 1.31 14.94
N VAL A 382 29.92 1.70 15.17
CA VAL A 382 30.37 3.08 14.97
C VAL A 382 30.27 3.50 13.51
N GLU A 383 30.67 2.65 12.57
CA GLU A 383 30.54 2.95 11.13
C GLU A 383 29.08 3.09 10.70
N MET A 384 28.21 2.20 11.17
CA MET A 384 26.77 2.25 10.90
C MET A 384 26.15 3.54 11.44
N LYS A 385 26.49 3.95 12.67
CA LYS A 385 26.00 5.20 13.27
C LYS A 385 26.41 6.42 12.44
N ASN A 386 27.65 6.47 11.98
CA ASN A 386 28.13 7.58 11.14
C ASN A 386 27.41 7.63 9.80
N ARG A 387 27.16 6.47 9.16
CA ARG A 387 26.36 6.42 7.93
C ARG A 387 24.93 6.91 8.17
N LEU A 388 24.30 6.49 9.27
CA LEU A 388 22.93 6.88 9.61
C LEU A 388 22.80 8.40 9.78
N ASN A 389 23.77 9.04 10.43
CA ASN A 389 23.79 10.50 10.56
C ASN A 389 23.88 11.21 9.19
N LEU A 390 24.78 10.75 8.30
CA LEU A 390 24.88 11.30 6.94
C LEU A 390 23.58 11.15 6.14
N TRP A 391 22.90 10.01 6.27
CA TRP A 391 21.61 9.80 5.62
C TRP A 391 20.51 10.69 6.17
N ASN A 392 20.48 10.92 7.49
CA ASN A 392 19.51 11.82 8.12
C ASN A 392 19.69 13.26 7.64
N GLU A 393 20.93 13.76 7.55
CA GLU A 393 21.21 15.10 7.01
C GLU A 393 20.72 15.23 5.57
N LYS A 394 21.04 14.25 4.72
CA LYS A 394 20.61 14.23 3.32
C LYS A 394 19.09 14.20 3.16
N LEU A 395 18.40 13.42 3.99
CA LEU A 395 16.93 13.35 3.99
C LEU A 395 16.29 14.67 4.42
N GLN A 396 16.86 15.35 5.42
CA GLN A 396 16.37 16.67 5.83
C GLN A 396 16.49 17.69 4.70
N GLU A 397 17.61 17.71 3.98
CA GLU A 397 17.78 18.57 2.80
C GLU A 397 16.72 18.26 1.73
N GLU A 398 16.50 16.98 1.40
CA GLU A 398 15.52 16.58 0.38
C GLU A 398 14.08 16.96 0.77
N VAL A 399 13.70 16.78 2.04
CA VAL A 399 12.38 17.16 2.56
C VAL A 399 12.20 18.68 2.50
N THR A 400 13.21 19.47 2.88
CA THR A 400 13.11 20.95 2.83
C THR A 400 12.96 21.46 1.40
N LEU A 401 13.65 20.84 0.43
CA LEU A 401 13.50 21.19 -0.98
C LEU A 401 12.10 20.84 -1.51
N LYS A 402 11.60 19.63 -1.23
CA LYS A 402 10.27 19.19 -1.67
C LYS A 402 9.14 19.99 -1.05
N THR A 403 9.25 20.35 0.23
CA THR A 403 8.26 21.21 0.90
C THR A 403 8.23 22.62 0.30
N LYS A 404 9.39 23.17 -0.09
CA LYS A 404 9.46 24.46 -0.81
C LYS A 404 8.80 24.39 -2.19
N GLU A 405 9.14 23.39 -3.01
CA GLU A 405 8.54 23.19 -4.34
C GLU A 405 7.01 23.04 -4.25
N LEU A 406 6.53 22.30 -3.25
CA LEU A 406 5.10 22.11 -3.02
C LEU A 406 4.42 23.42 -2.59
N SER A 407 5.04 24.19 -1.70
CA SER A 407 4.52 25.49 -1.29
C SER A 407 4.40 26.46 -2.47
N GLU A 408 5.40 26.52 -3.34
CA GLU A 408 5.37 27.34 -4.56
C GLU A 408 4.26 26.89 -5.53
N SER A 409 4.09 25.57 -5.69
CA SER A 409 3.04 25.00 -6.52
C SER A 409 1.63 25.31 -5.98
N LEU A 410 1.45 25.23 -4.65
CA LEU A 410 0.18 25.57 -4.01
C LEU A 410 -0.19 27.03 -4.19
N VAL A 411 0.77 27.95 -4.06
CA VAL A 411 0.56 29.38 -4.31
C VAL A 411 0.19 29.63 -5.78
N ASN A 412 0.82 28.93 -6.72
CA ASN A 412 0.46 29.03 -8.13
C ASN A 412 -0.96 28.54 -8.40
N VAL A 413 -1.36 27.40 -7.83
CA VAL A 413 -2.71 26.85 -7.97
C VAL A 413 -3.76 27.77 -7.33
N SER A 414 -3.48 28.34 -6.16
CA SER A 414 -4.41 29.29 -5.52
C SER A 414 -4.61 30.54 -6.37
N ASN A 415 -3.53 31.10 -6.93
CA ASN A 415 -3.60 32.28 -7.79
C ASN A 415 -4.36 32.01 -9.09
N LEU A 416 -4.19 30.82 -9.68
CA LEU A 416 -4.96 30.42 -10.87
C LEU A 416 -6.45 30.25 -10.56
N LYS A 417 -6.76 29.66 -9.40
CA LYS A 417 -8.15 29.51 -8.95
C LYS A 417 -8.82 30.87 -8.71
N GLU A 418 -8.14 31.80 -8.06
CA GLU A 418 -8.69 33.14 -7.82
C GLU A 418 -9.01 33.87 -9.12
N LYS A 419 -8.13 33.77 -10.14
CA LYS A 419 -8.39 34.32 -11.47
C LYS A 419 -9.62 33.67 -12.13
N GLN A 420 -9.69 32.34 -12.09
CA GLN A 420 -10.82 31.59 -12.65
C GLN A 420 -12.15 31.94 -11.97
N ASP A 421 -12.17 32.03 -10.63
CA ASP A 421 -13.36 32.41 -9.87
C ASP A 421 -13.76 33.87 -10.16
N GLY A 422 -12.79 34.75 -10.45
CA GLY A 422 -13.03 36.11 -10.95
C GLY A 422 -13.71 36.14 -12.32
N ASP A 423 -13.26 35.30 -13.26
CA ASP A 423 -13.87 35.17 -14.59
C ASP A 423 -15.29 34.60 -14.50
N TYR A 424 -15.51 33.59 -13.64
CA TYR A 424 -16.84 33.06 -13.36
C TYR A 424 -17.76 34.10 -12.74
N PHE A 425 -17.26 34.92 -11.82
CA PHE A 425 -18.01 36.03 -11.25
C PHE A 425 -18.48 36.99 -12.34
N LEU A 426 -17.58 37.41 -13.23
CA LEU A 426 -17.92 38.31 -14.32
C LEU A 426 -18.99 37.69 -15.26
N MET A 427 -18.85 36.42 -15.62
CA MET A 427 -19.83 35.73 -16.46
C MET A 427 -21.20 35.62 -15.78
N SER A 428 -21.26 35.31 -14.48
CA SER A 428 -22.52 35.26 -13.73
C SER A 428 -23.24 36.61 -13.72
N VAL A 429 -22.48 37.71 -13.59
CA VAL A 429 -23.03 39.07 -13.67
C VAL A 429 -23.59 39.35 -15.06
N LEU A 430 -22.85 39.01 -16.13
CA LEU A 430 -23.32 39.19 -17.51
C LEU A 430 -24.60 38.40 -17.79
N GLN A 431 -24.71 37.16 -17.32
CA GLN A 431 -25.93 36.36 -17.45
C GLN A 431 -27.11 37.01 -16.70
N SER A 432 -26.87 37.51 -15.48
CA SER A 432 -27.91 38.14 -14.67
C SER A 432 -28.51 39.39 -15.33
N CYS A 433 -27.76 40.12 -16.16
CA CYS A 433 -28.24 41.29 -16.89
C CYS A 433 -29.37 40.97 -17.88
N PHE A 434 -29.47 39.73 -18.36
CA PHE A 434 -30.54 39.29 -19.27
C PHE A 434 -31.72 38.63 -18.55
N GLN A 435 -31.62 38.40 -17.24
CA GLN A 435 -32.69 37.80 -16.44
C GLN A 435 -33.66 38.87 -15.93
N ASN A 436 -34.65 39.22 -16.75
CA ASN A 436 -35.73 40.10 -16.33
C ASN A 436 -36.80 39.33 -15.52
N LYS A 437 -37.11 39.84 -14.32
CA LYS A 437 -38.09 39.24 -13.41
C LYS A 437 -39.44 39.96 -13.50
N ILE A 438 -40.24 39.62 -14.51
CA ILE A 438 -41.66 40.04 -14.58
C ILE A 438 -42.49 39.04 -13.74
N ARG A 439 -42.96 39.47 -12.56
CA ARG A 439 -43.70 38.59 -11.63
C ARG A 439 -45.20 38.47 -11.93
N ALA A 440 -45.79 39.51 -12.52
CA ALA A 440 -47.22 39.55 -12.82
C ALA A 440 -47.48 40.28 -14.13
N PHE A 441 -48.41 39.74 -14.92
CA PHE A 441 -48.85 40.31 -16.19
C PHE A 441 -50.38 40.18 -16.32
N ARG A 442 -51.10 41.26 -16.02
CA ARG A 442 -52.57 41.29 -15.90
C ARG A 442 -53.07 40.20 -14.93
N ASP A 443 -53.85 39.23 -15.43
CA ASP A 443 -54.44 38.15 -14.65
C ASP A 443 -53.48 36.96 -14.44
N PHE A 444 -52.24 37.03 -14.94
CA PHE A 444 -51.26 35.95 -14.87
C PHE A 444 -50.13 36.26 -13.89
N LYS A 445 -49.81 35.28 -13.05
CA LYS A 445 -48.62 35.26 -12.19
C LYS A 445 -47.55 34.41 -12.87
N ILE A 446 -46.34 34.96 -13.02
CA ILE A 446 -45.18 34.24 -13.58
C ILE A 446 -44.15 34.05 -12.48
N GLU A 447 -43.82 32.80 -12.20
CA GLU A 447 -42.78 32.42 -11.24
C GLU A 447 -41.65 31.75 -12.01
N THR A 448 -40.41 32.13 -11.69
CA THR A 448 -39.21 31.59 -12.30
C THR A 448 -38.25 31.14 -11.22
N LEU A 449 -37.63 29.98 -11.43
CA LEU A 449 -36.61 29.41 -10.55
C LEU A 449 -35.44 28.98 -11.45
N VAL A 450 -34.24 29.46 -11.12
CA VAL A 450 -33.01 29.03 -11.78
C VAL A 450 -32.01 28.71 -10.67
N SER A 451 -31.34 27.57 -10.77
CA SER A 451 -30.34 27.08 -9.83
C SER A 451 -29.24 26.41 -10.64
N GLN A 452 -28.02 26.91 -10.57
CA GLN A 452 -26.91 26.30 -11.31
C GLN A 452 -26.14 25.33 -10.41
N TYR A 453 -25.62 24.27 -11.00
CA TYR A 453 -24.84 23.25 -10.31
C TYR A 453 -23.47 23.79 -9.87
N LYS A 454 -22.81 24.61 -10.71
CA LYS A 454 -21.50 25.17 -10.38
C LYS A 454 -21.63 26.43 -9.53
N THR A 455 -21.31 26.29 -8.25
CA THR A 455 -21.16 27.39 -7.29
C THR A 455 -19.69 27.77 -7.10
N PHE A 456 -19.42 29.06 -6.88
CA PHE A 456 -18.09 29.58 -6.53
C PHE A 456 -18.22 30.76 -5.57
N GLU A 457 -17.11 31.14 -4.92
CA GLU A 457 -17.06 32.29 -4.04
C GLU A 457 -15.93 33.20 -4.48
N PHE A 458 -16.26 34.45 -4.84
CA PHE A 458 -15.27 35.45 -5.23
C PHE A 458 -15.41 36.67 -4.33
N LYS A 459 -14.35 37.00 -3.58
CA LYS A 459 -14.33 38.13 -2.62
C LYS A 459 -15.53 38.12 -1.66
N SER A 460 -15.83 36.95 -1.08
CA SER A 460 -16.95 36.72 -0.16
C SER A 460 -18.35 36.94 -0.75
N LYS A 461 -18.46 36.95 -2.08
CA LYS A 461 -19.73 36.93 -2.78
C LYS A 461 -19.94 35.53 -3.37
N PRO A 462 -20.98 34.80 -2.93
CA PRO A 462 -21.35 33.55 -3.57
C PRO A 462 -21.88 33.86 -4.97
N GLY A 463 -21.51 33.02 -5.94
CA GLY A 463 -21.97 33.10 -7.32
C GLY A 463 -22.31 31.72 -7.86
N GLU A 464 -23.19 31.71 -8.85
CA GLU A 464 -23.65 30.53 -9.58
C GLU A 464 -23.43 30.77 -11.08
N ILE A 465 -22.98 29.75 -11.80
CA ILE A 465 -22.74 29.81 -13.25
C ILE A 465 -23.17 28.48 -13.88
N GLY A 466 -23.89 28.53 -15.00
CA GLY A 466 -24.32 27.32 -15.70
C GLY A 466 -25.08 27.62 -16.99
N GLY A 467 -25.58 26.56 -17.63
CA GLY A 467 -26.22 26.54 -18.94
C GLY A 467 -27.70 26.91 -18.94
N ASP A 468 -28.35 26.86 -17.78
CA ASP A 468 -29.77 27.15 -17.67
C ASP A 468 -30.08 28.65 -17.61
N LEU A 469 -31.11 29.07 -18.35
CA LEU A 469 -31.50 30.46 -18.44
C LEU A 469 -33.01 30.59 -18.60
N VAL A 470 -33.56 31.57 -17.87
CA VAL A 470 -34.92 32.04 -18.08
C VAL A 470 -34.92 33.53 -18.39
N CYS A 471 -35.48 33.90 -19.54
CA CYS A 471 -35.73 35.29 -19.92
C CYS A 471 -37.24 35.54 -20.07
N VAL A 472 -37.72 36.65 -19.50
CA VAL A 472 -39.13 37.07 -19.59
C VAL A 472 -39.20 38.54 -19.95
N GLU A 473 -39.90 38.88 -21.04
CA GLU A 473 -39.95 40.23 -21.61
C GLU A 473 -41.35 40.58 -22.14
N GLU A 474 -41.76 41.85 -22.00
CA GLU A 474 -42.99 42.35 -22.65
C GLU A 474 -42.68 42.66 -24.12
N ILE A 475 -43.47 42.10 -25.03
CA ILE A 475 -43.34 42.33 -26.47
C ILE A 475 -44.62 42.94 -27.03
N ARG A 476 -44.49 43.66 -28.15
CA ARG A 476 -45.63 44.19 -28.90
C ARG A 476 -45.68 43.55 -30.27
N ILE A 477 -46.73 42.77 -30.51
CA ILE A 477 -47.03 42.20 -31.83
C ILE A 477 -48.26 42.92 -32.37
N GLY A 478 -48.05 43.77 -33.37
CA GLY A 478 -49.08 44.69 -33.87
C GLY A 478 -49.58 45.63 -32.77
N ALA A 479 -50.90 45.63 -32.51
CA ALA A 479 -51.50 46.46 -31.47
C ALA A 479 -51.55 45.78 -30.08
N ARG A 480 -51.13 44.52 -29.96
CA ARG A 480 -51.26 43.73 -28.74
C ARG A 480 -49.98 43.69 -27.93
N LYS A 481 -50.15 43.78 -26.60
CA LYS A 481 -49.09 43.55 -25.62
C LYS A 481 -49.13 42.10 -25.19
N LEU A 482 -48.05 41.37 -25.45
CA LEU A 482 -47.89 39.97 -25.13
C LEU A 482 -46.65 39.82 -24.24
N LEU A 483 -46.52 38.67 -23.60
CA LEU A 483 -45.36 38.34 -22.79
C LEU A 483 -44.59 37.20 -23.45
N ALA A 484 -43.33 37.45 -23.80
CA ALA A 484 -42.42 36.43 -24.31
C ALA A 484 -41.62 35.81 -23.17
N ILE A 485 -41.48 34.48 -23.22
CA ILE A 485 -40.77 33.67 -22.24
C ILE A 485 -39.82 32.75 -23.02
N LEU A 486 -38.55 32.73 -22.62
CA LEU A 486 -37.55 31.78 -23.08
C LEU A 486 -37.06 31.02 -21.86
N ASN A 487 -37.28 29.70 -21.83
CA ASN A 487 -36.56 28.79 -20.95
C ASN A 487 -35.57 28.02 -21.82
N ALA A 488 -34.27 28.12 -21.56
CA ALA A 488 -33.26 27.47 -22.38
C ALA A 488 -32.17 26.84 -21.50
N ASP A 489 -31.63 25.73 -21.99
CA ASP A 489 -30.49 25.02 -21.43
C ASP A 489 -29.46 24.85 -22.54
N ALA A 490 -28.30 25.46 -22.36
CA ALA A 490 -27.18 25.33 -23.27
C ALA A 490 -26.23 24.22 -22.82
N MET A 491 -25.82 23.38 -23.77
CA MET A 491 -24.96 22.22 -23.52
C MET A 491 -23.69 22.59 -22.72
N GLY A 492 -23.59 22.03 -21.52
CA GLY A 492 -22.44 22.17 -20.62
C GLY A 492 -22.83 22.79 -19.28
N LYS A 493 -22.08 22.50 -18.20
CA LYS A 493 -22.47 22.82 -16.81
C LYS A 493 -21.77 24.02 -16.16
N SER A 494 -20.83 24.65 -16.87
CA SER A 494 -20.02 25.74 -16.32
C SER A 494 -19.86 26.84 -17.37
N ILE A 495 -18.63 27.25 -17.69
CA ILE A 495 -18.39 28.36 -18.62
C ILE A 495 -18.92 28.11 -20.03
N GLN A 496 -18.86 26.87 -20.52
CA GLN A 496 -19.38 26.51 -21.85
C GLN A 496 -20.90 26.68 -21.91
N GLY A 497 -21.62 26.08 -20.97
CA GLY A 497 -23.07 26.26 -20.84
C GLY A 497 -23.42 27.72 -20.64
N ALA A 498 -22.71 28.40 -19.75
CA ALA A 498 -22.97 29.80 -19.45
C ALA A 498 -22.81 30.73 -20.65
N THR A 499 -21.81 30.47 -21.49
CA THR A 499 -21.60 31.18 -22.74
C THR A 499 -22.74 30.90 -23.72
N GLY A 500 -23.16 29.65 -23.86
CA GLY A 500 -24.31 29.29 -24.71
C GLY A 500 -25.61 29.95 -24.25
N ALA A 501 -25.88 29.94 -22.96
CA ALA A 501 -27.02 30.64 -22.35
C ALA A 501 -26.98 32.14 -22.65
N LEU A 502 -25.82 32.78 -22.48
CA LEU A 502 -25.63 34.19 -22.78
C LEU A 502 -25.91 34.50 -24.26
N LEU A 503 -25.39 33.68 -25.17
CA LEU A 503 -25.65 33.82 -26.61
C LEU A 503 -27.15 33.70 -26.93
N ALA A 504 -27.85 32.71 -26.35
CA ALA A 504 -29.30 32.54 -26.52
C ALA A 504 -30.08 33.77 -26.00
N SER A 505 -29.73 34.29 -24.82
CA SER A 505 -30.36 35.53 -24.29
C SER A 505 -30.12 36.75 -25.17
N SER A 506 -28.91 36.91 -25.70
CA SER A 506 -28.58 38.04 -26.56
C SER A 506 -29.39 38.00 -27.88
N MET A 507 -29.55 36.81 -28.47
CA MET A 507 -30.39 36.61 -29.64
C MET A 507 -31.86 36.82 -29.35
N PHE A 508 -32.34 36.40 -28.17
CA PHE A 508 -33.70 36.68 -27.73
C PHE A 508 -33.97 38.18 -27.65
N LYS A 509 -33.09 38.94 -26.99
CA LYS A 509 -33.23 40.38 -26.86
C LYS A 509 -33.14 41.10 -28.22
N SER A 510 -32.15 40.73 -29.03
CA SER A 510 -31.99 41.24 -30.39
C SER A 510 -33.23 40.95 -31.26
N HIS A 511 -33.82 39.76 -31.11
CA HIS A 511 -35.05 39.40 -31.83
C HIS A 511 -36.22 40.31 -31.42
N ILE A 512 -36.41 40.55 -30.12
CA ILE A 512 -37.45 41.45 -29.61
C ILE A 512 -37.33 42.84 -30.25
N ASP A 513 -36.14 43.43 -30.22
CA ASP A 513 -35.88 44.77 -30.76
C ASP A 513 -36.17 44.82 -32.26
N SER A 514 -35.71 43.82 -33.02
CA SER A 514 -35.93 43.70 -34.47
C SER A 514 -37.38 43.40 -34.87
N SER A 515 -38.17 42.79 -33.97
CA SER A 515 -39.52 42.31 -34.28
C SER A 515 -40.59 43.40 -34.25
N SER A 516 -40.26 44.58 -33.74
CA SER A 516 -41.18 45.73 -33.59
C SER A 516 -41.77 46.25 -34.91
N SER A 517 -41.10 46.04 -36.04
CA SER A 517 -41.52 46.51 -37.37
C SER A 517 -42.15 45.42 -38.25
N GLY A 518 -42.09 44.15 -37.84
CA GLY A 518 -42.52 43.02 -38.66
C GLY A 518 -43.99 42.63 -38.47
N LEU A 519 -44.58 42.06 -39.52
CA LEU A 519 -45.97 41.57 -39.51
C LEU A 519 -46.03 40.15 -38.94
N TYR A 520 -45.94 40.04 -37.62
CA TYR A 520 -45.89 38.75 -36.92
C TYR A 520 -47.24 38.33 -36.32
N THR A 521 -47.46 37.02 -36.28
CA THR A 521 -48.36 36.33 -35.34
C THR A 521 -47.52 35.67 -34.23
N PRO A 522 -48.10 35.35 -33.06
CA PRO A 522 -47.36 34.70 -31.98
C PRO A 522 -46.58 33.44 -32.42
N GLU A 523 -47.17 32.62 -33.29
CA GLU A 523 -46.54 31.41 -33.82
C GLU A 523 -45.35 31.73 -34.72
N THR A 524 -45.56 32.61 -35.71
CA THR A 524 -44.49 33.03 -36.63
C THR A 524 -43.35 33.75 -35.89
N TRP A 525 -43.66 34.45 -34.80
CA TRP A 525 -42.67 35.11 -33.95
C TRP A 525 -41.81 34.08 -33.23
N ILE A 526 -42.42 33.09 -32.58
CA ILE A 526 -41.72 31.98 -31.91
C ILE A 526 -40.83 31.21 -32.89
N VAL A 527 -41.35 30.89 -34.08
CA VAL A 527 -40.58 30.15 -35.10
C VAL A 527 -39.43 30.99 -35.66
N SER A 528 -39.64 32.29 -35.87
CA SER A 528 -38.58 33.20 -36.32
C SER A 528 -37.46 33.31 -35.29
N LEU A 529 -37.81 33.38 -34.01
CA LEU A 529 -36.85 33.33 -32.90
C LEU A 529 -36.11 31.99 -32.83
N TYR A 530 -36.83 30.86 -32.90
CA TYR A 530 -36.24 29.52 -32.96
C TYR A 530 -35.22 29.40 -34.10
N ARG A 531 -35.54 29.87 -35.30
CA ARG A 531 -34.63 29.83 -36.46
C ARG A 531 -33.38 30.68 -36.26
N LYS A 532 -33.50 31.86 -35.64
CA LYS A 532 -32.33 32.70 -35.32
C LYS A 532 -31.40 32.03 -34.32
N ILE A 533 -31.96 31.44 -33.24
CA ILE A 533 -31.17 30.71 -32.25
C ILE A 533 -30.56 29.46 -32.90
N HIS A 534 -31.36 28.66 -33.60
CA HIS A 534 -30.89 27.47 -34.31
C HIS A 534 -29.73 27.79 -35.26
N GLY A 535 -29.85 28.80 -36.12
CA GLY A 535 -28.78 29.18 -37.06
C GLY A 535 -27.52 29.74 -36.37
N LEU A 536 -27.67 30.41 -35.23
CA LEU A 536 -26.53 30.79 -34.39
C LEU A 536 -25.81 29.54 -33.88
N PHE A 537 -26.54 28.57 -33.32
CA PHE A 537 -25.91 27.37 -32.76
C PHE A 537 -25.38 26.41 -33.85
N GLU A 538 -25.98 26.42 -35.03
CA GLU A 538 -25.51 25.67 -36.21
C GLU A 538 -24.09 26.11 -36.61
N SER A 539 -23.75 27.40 -36.42
CA SER A 539 -22.41 27.91 -36.68
C SER A 539 -21.30 27.34 -35.79
N PHE A 540 -21.65 26.64 -34.71
CA PHE A 540 -20.68 25.93 -33.85
C PHE A 540 -20.38 24.50 -34.34
N ASP A 541 -20.89 24.09 -35.51
CA ASP A 541 -20.63 22.78 -36.14
C ASP A 541 -20.89 21.58 -35.22
N GLY A 542 -21.94 21.69 -34.38
CA GLY A 542 -22.33 20.64 -33.44
C GLY A 542 -21.45 20.51 -32.18
N ASN A 543 -20.53 21.45 -31.94
CA ASN A 543 -19.78 21.52 -30.67
C ASN A 543 -20.58 22.13 -29.52
N LEU A 544 -21.67 22.84 -29.83
CA LEU A 544 -22.55 23.46 -28.87
C LEU A 544 -24.00 23.38 -29.36
N PHE A 545 -24.90 22.93 -28.50
CA PHE A 545 -26.34 22.90 -28.76
C PHE A 545 -27.09 23.62 -27.64
N ALA A 546 -28.30 24.04 -27.94
CA ALA A 546 -29.24 24.52 -26.92
C ALA A 546 -30.55 23.75 -27.02
N THR A 547 -31.11 23.42 -25.87
CA THR A 547 -32.49 22.97 -25.72
C THR A 547 -33.31 24.09 -25.09
N GLY A 548 -34.62 24.07 -25.25
CA GLY A 548 -35.43 25.12 -24.67
C GLY A 548 -36.91 25.07 -25.03
N VAL A 549 -37.70 25.79 -24.25
CA VAL A 549 -39.10 26.13 -24.54
C VAL A 549 -39.20 27.63 -24.80
N LEU A 550 -39.73 27.96 -25.97
CA LEU A 550 -40.02 29.32 -26.42
C LEU A 550 -41.52 29.54 -26.31
N ALA A 551 -41.96 30.50 -25.50
CA ALA A 551 -43.38 30.75 -25.26
C ALA A 551 -43.78 32.21 -25.40
N VAL A 552 -45.03 32.44 -25.83
CA VAL A 552 -45.68 33.75 -25.88
C VAL A 552 -47.06 33.63 -25.23
N LEU A 553 -47.32 34.44 -24.21
CA LEU A 553 -48.58 34.52 -23.50
C LEU A 553 -49.39 35.74 -23.99
N ASP A 554 -50.61 35.46 -24.45
CA ASP A 554 -51.64 36.46 -24.75
C ASP A 554 -52.62 36.58 -23.57
N PRO A 555 -52.57 37.70 -22.81
CA PRO A 555 -53.42 37.85 -21.64
C PRO A 555 -54.88 38.12 -22.01
N GLU A 556 -55.18 38.67 -23.19
CA GLU A 556 -56.54 39.03 -23.59
C GLU A 556 -57.39 37.80 -23.89
N ASN A 557 -56.75 36.82 -24.52
CA ASN A 557 -57.35 35.55 -24.90
C ASN A 557 -57.07 34.44 -23.89
N SER A 558 -56.24 34.71 -22.89
CA SER A 558 -55.77 33.70 -21.93
C SER A 558 -55.18 32.48 -22.63
N SER A 559 -54.41 32.72 -23.69
CA SER A 559 -53.82 31.68 -24.53
C SER A 559 -52.29 31.76 -24.47
N VAL A 560 -51.66 30.60 -24.30
CA VAL A 560 -50.20 30.44 -24.36
C VAL A 560 -49.86 29.69 -25.64
N PHE A 561 -48.93 30.27 -26.39
CA PHE A 561 -48.31 29.64 -27.55
C PHE A 561 -46.91 29.22 -27.15
N PHE A 562 -46.50 28.00 -27.43
CA PHE A 562 -45.12 27.61 -27.13
C PHE A 562 -44.60 26.55 -28.10
N LEU A 563 -43.29 26.53 -28.26
CA LEU A 563 -42.52 25.58 -29.05
C LEU A 563 -41.48 24.95 -28.13
N ASN A 564 -41.49 23.62 -28.05
CA ASN A 564 -40.48 22.86 -27.31
C ASN A 564 -39.43 22.31 -28.29
N ALA A 565 -38.17 22.74 -28.10
CA ALA A 565 -37.00 22.40 -28.90
C ALA A 565 -36.04 21.52 -28.08
N GLY A 566 -36.47 20.29 -27.84
CA GLY A 566 -35.65 19.26 -27.19
C GLY A 566 -35.56 19.34 -25.67
N HIS A 567 -36.40 20.14 -25.01
CA HIS A 567 -36.57 20.14 -23.55
C HIS A 567 -37.57 19.06 -23.10
N PRO A 568 -37.62 18.71 -21.80
CA PRO A 568 -38.62 17.79 -21.28
C PRO A 568 -40.04 18.31 -21.53
N PRO A 569 -41.04 17.43 -21.72
CA PRO A 569 -42.41 17.85 -22.00
C PRO A 569 -42.97 18.81 -20.93
N SER A 570 -43.68 19.84 -21.37
CA SER A 570 -44.33 20.82 -20.51
C SER A 570 -45.46 20.17 -19.70
N ILE A 571 -45.62 20.60 -18.44
CA ILE A 571 -46.60 20.02 -17.52
C ILE A 571 -47.76 20.98 -17.35
N PHE A 572 -48.97 20.46 -17.55
CA PHE A 572 -50.21 21.19 -17.38
C PHE A 572 -50.98 20.71 -16.15
N LEU A 573 -51.32 21.62 -15.24
CA LEU A 573 -52.11 21.34 -14.03
C LEU A 573 -53.47 22.01 -14.14
N ARG A 574 -54.54 21.21 -14.10
CA ARG A 574 -55.93 21.68 -14.08
C ARG A 574 -56.74 20.84 -13.10
N LYS A 575 -57.46 21.50 -12.18
CA LYS A 575 -58.26 20.82 -11.13
C LYS A 575 -57.45 19.76 -10.36
N ASN A 576 -56.20 20.08 -10.01
CA ASN A 576 -55.24 19.20 -9.33
C ASN A 576 -54.85 17.91 -10.09
N ILE A 577 -55.13 17.83 -11.39
CA ILE A 577 -54.64 16.75 -12.25
C ILE A 577 -53.52 17.32 -13.12
N SER A 578 -52.33 16.74 -13.02
CA SER A 578 -51.16 17.07 -13.85
C SER A 578 -51.08 16.13 -15.06
N GLY A 579 -50.57 16.62 -16.18
CA GLY A 579 -50.35 15.84 -17.41
C GLY A 579 -49.36 16.51 -18.34
N PHE A 580 -48.67 15.72 -19.18
CA PHE A 580 -47.83 16.24 -20.25
C PHE A 580 -48.67 16.73 -21.43
N ILE A 581 -48.18 17.75 -22.15
CA ILE A 581 -48.89 18.34 -23.28
C ILE A 581 -48.38 17.81 -24.62
N GLU A 582 -47.06 17.80 -24.81
CA GLU A 582 -46.45 17.56 -26.10
C GLU A 582 -46.40 16.07 -26.43
N ASN A 583 -46.87 15.74 -27.64
CA ASN A 583 -46.70 14.39 -28.22
C ASN A 583 -45.48 14.32 -29.16
N GLU A 584 -45.09 15.46 -29.71
CA GLU A 584 -43.99 15.63 -30.67
C GLU A 584 -43.16 16.84 -30.22
N ILE A 585 -41.85 16.66 -30.10
CA ILE A 585 -40.88 17.69 -29.68
C ILE A 585 -40.05 18.07 -30.91
N SER A 586 -39.76 19.36 -31.11
CA SER A 586 -38.88 19.81 -32.20
C SER A 586 -37.42 19.50 -31.88
N TYR A 587 -36.55 19.39 -32.89
CA TYR A 587 -35.13 19.15 -32.66
C TYR A 587 -34.46 20.21 -31.78
N LYS A 588 -33.36 19.79 -31.13
CA LYS A 588 -32.46 20.68 -30.40
C LYS A 588 -31.92 21.76 -31.33
N MET A 589 -31.73 22.97 -30.82
CA MET A 589 -31.21 24.10 -31.58
C MET A 589 -29.71 23.89 -31.86
N GLY A 590 -29.31 24.00 -33.13
CA GLY A 590 -27.92 23.85 -33.58
C GLY A 590 -27.57 22.55 -34.32
N ILE A 591 -28.50 21.62 -34.49
CA ILE A 591 -28.25 20.37 -35.25
C ILE A 591 -28.33 20.67 -36.76
N PRO A 592 -27.23 20.54 -37.53
CA PRO A 592 -27.18 20.96 -38.95
C PRO A 592 -27.88 20.00 -39.92
N LEU A 593 -28.25 18.80 -39.47
CA LEU A 593 -28.66 17.69 -40.36
C LEU A 593 -30.15 17.68 -40.74
N LEU A 594 -31.02 18.45 -40.06
CA LEU A 594 -32.47 18.24 -40.13
C LEU A 594 -33.26 19.53 -40.37
N LYS A 595 -33.70 19.72 -41.61
CA LYS A 595 -34.67 20.76 -41.99
C LYS A 595 -36.10 20.30 -41.67
N GLU A 596 -36.47 20.30 -40.39
CA GLU A 596 -37.85 20.05 -39.94
C GLU A 596 -38.65 21.36 -39.78
N ILE A 597 -39.96 21.32 -40.00
CA ILE A 597 -40.84 22.44 -39.68
C ILE A 597 -41.24 22.33 -38.20
N PRO A 598 -40.91 23.32 -37.36
CA PRO A 598 -41.19 23.25 -35.93
C PRO A 598 -42.70 23.34 -35.66
N LYS A 599 -43.12 22.66 -34.58
CA LYS A 599 -44.52 22.63 -34.13
C LYS A 599 -44.74 23.57 -32.95
N VAL A 600 -45.77 24.41 -33.05
CA VAL A 600 -46.20 25.35 -32.00
C VAL A 600 -47.51 24.88 -31.40
N TYR A 601 -47.50 24.63 -30.09
CA TYR A 601 -48.68 24.27 -29.31
C TYR A 601 -49.43 25.53 -28.88
N CYS A 602 -50.75 25.45 -28.82
CA CYS A 602 -51.64 26.53 -28.38
C CYS A 602 -52.60 26.00 -27.33
N ILE A 603 -52.54 26.57 -26.12
CA ILE A 603 -53.39 26.18 -24.99
C ILE A 603 -54.11 27.41 -24.46
N SER A 604 -55.38 27.24 -24.10
CA SER A 604 -56.10 28.24 -23.31
C SER A 604 -56.13 27.83 -21.83
N LEU A 605 -55.61 28.71 -20.98
CA LEU A 605 -55.59 28.57 -19.52
C LEU A 605 -56.91 29.05 -18.95
N LYS A 606 -57.52 28.31 -18.03
CA LYS A 606 -58.68 28.69 -17.21
C LYS A 606 -58.20 29.17 -15.84
N GLU A 607 -59.11 29.76 -15.06
CA GLU A 607 -58.80 30.19 -13.69
C GLU A 607 -58.28 29.01 -12.86
N ASN A 608 -57.22 29.26 -12.08
CA ASN A 608 -56.46 28.28 -11.30
C ASN A 608 -55.66 27.25 -12.10
N ASP A 609 -55.59 27.34 -13.42
CA ASP A 609 -54.67 26.48 -14.18
C ASP A 609 -53.22 26.95 -14.00
N SER A 610 -52.30 25.98 -13.92
CA SER A 610 -50.85 26.22 -13.94
C SER A 610 -50.22 25.51 -15.14
N LEU A 611 -49.30 26.18 -15.81
CA LEU A 611 -48.45 25.60 -16.85
C LEU A 611 -46.99 25.71 -16.39
N ILE A 612 -46.24 24.60 -16.47
CA ILE A 612 -44.85 24.53 -16.04
C ILE A 612 -43.96 24.13 -17.21
N PHE A 613 -42.90 24.90 -17.42
CA PHE A 613 -41.75 24.55 -18.26
C PHE A 613 -40.55 24.26 -17.36
N GLY A 614 -39.66 23.37 -17.79
CA GLY A 614 -38.44 23.11 -17.03
C GLY A 614 -37.35 22.44 -17.86
N SER A 615 -36.12 22.47 -17.35
CA SER A 615 -34.96 21.79 -17.94
C SER A 615 -34.83 20.33 -17.57
N ASP A 616 -33.90 19.64 -18.25
CA ASP A 616 -33.56 18.23 -18.03
C ASP A 616 -33.18 17.98 -16.56
N GLY A 617 -32.53 18.95 -15.90
CA GLY A 617 -32.17 18.88 -14.48
C GLY A 617 -33.35 18.76 -13.51
N ARG A 618 -34.60 18.97 -13.96
CA ARG A 618 -35.79 18.72 -13.12
C ARG A 618 -36.07 17.22 -12.92
N GLU A 619 -35.62 16.37 -13.84
CA GLU A 619 -35.88 14.92 -13.88
C GLU A 619 -34.63 14.10 -13.56
N ASP A 620 -33.43 14.64 -13.84
CA ASP A 620 -32.16 13.96 -13.65
C ASP A 620 -31.60 14.15 -12.22
N LEU A 621 -31.92 13.18 -11.35
CA LEU A 621 -31.45 13.15 -9.97
C LEU A 621 -30.55 11.94 -9.73
N ARG A 622 -29.53 12.13 -8.89
CA ARG A 622 -28.71 11.04 -8.41
C ARG A 622 -29.30 10.44 -7.15
N SER A 623 -29.58 9.15 -7.17
CA SER A 623 -30.10 8.44 -6.00
C SER A 623 -29.01 8.33 -4.92
N ARG A 624 -29.40 8.47 -3.64
CA ARG A 624 -28.51 8.34 -2.48
C ARG A 624 -28.24 6.88 -2.06
N THR A 625 -28.61 5.91 -2.90
CA THR A 625 -28.37 4.47 -2.68
C THR A 625 -26.90 4.09 -2.93
N ILE A 626 -26.49 2.90 -2.49
CA ILE A 626 -25.10 2.38 -2.57
C ILE A 626 -24.56 2.40 -4.02
N THR A 627 -25.41 2.19 -5.02
CA THR A 627 -25.02 2.15 -6.44
C THR A 627 -24.83 3.54 -7.05
N ARG A 628 -25.32 4.62 -6.41
CA ARG A 628 -25.20 6.02 -6.87
C ARG A 628 -25.61 6.24 -8.33
N GLU A 629 -26.58 5.47 -8.82
CA GLU A 629 -27.10 5.54 -10.19
C GLU A 629 -27.91 6.82 -10.42
N VAL A 630 -27.85 7.32 -11.65
CA VAL A 630 -28.67 8.45 -12.13
C VAL A 630 -29.92 7.84 -12.74
N ASN A 631 -31.07 8.15 -12.16
CA ASN A 631 -32.37 7.71 -12.66
C ASN A 631 -33.15 8.94 -13.12
N SER A 632 -33.95 8.79 -14.18
CA SER A 632 -34.90 9.82 -14.58
C SER A 632 -36.18 9.69 -13.76
N PHE A 633 -36.56 10.77 -13.06
CA PHE A 633 -37.72 10.82 -12.15
C PHE A 633 -38.91 11.56 -12.77
N SER A 634 -39.25 11.27 -14.03
CA SER A 634 -40.31 11.95 -14.78
C SER A 634 -41.72 11.74 -14.20
N GLU A 635 -42.13 10.50 -13.92
CA GLU A 635 -43.44 10.20 -13.32
C GLU A 635 -43.55 10.73 -11.87
N PRO A 636 -42.55 10.53 -10.98
CA PRO A 636 -42.55 11.12 -9.65
C PRO A 636 -42.67 12.65 -9.66
N PHE A 637 -41.97 13.33 -10.57
CA PHE A 637 -42.06 14.79 -10.71
C PHE A 637 -43.50 15.22 -11.07
N LEU A 638 -44.16 14.52 -11.98
CA LEU A 638 -45.53 14.81 -12.39
C LEU A 638 -46.53 14.64 -11.23
N LEU A 639 -46.36 13.60 -10.41
CA LEU A 639 -47.15 13.40 -9.19
C LEU A 639 -46.93 14.53 -8.19
N GLU A 640 -45.67 14.93 -7.97
CA GLU A 640 -45.35 15.97 -7.01
C GLU A 640 -45.87 17.35 -7.45
N VAL A 641 -45.95 17.63 -8.76
CA VAL A 641 -46.63 18.83 -9.28
C VAL A 641 -48.09 18.90 -8.84
N SER A 642 -48.79 17.75 -8.79
CA SER A 642 -50.17 17.70 -8.30
C SER A 642 -50.26 17.88 -6.78
N ASN A 643 -49.36 17.26 -6.01
CA ASN A 643 -49.33 17.33 -4.54
C ASN A 643 -49.02 18.75 -4.03
N THR A 644 -48.14 19.45 -4.73
CA THR A 644 -47.62 20.77 -4.34
C THR A 644 -48.41 21.94 -4.93
N ASN A 645 -49.48 21.67 -5.67
CA ASN A 645 -50.21 22.67 -6.48
C ASN A 645 -49.25 23.53 -7.34
N ALA A 646 -48.22 22.89 -7.92
CA ALA A 646 -47.22 23.51 -8.79
C ALA A 646 -46.34 24.60 -8.15
N ASP A 647 -46.17 24.66 -6.82
CA ASP A 647 -45.22 25.61 -6.19
C ASP A 647 -43.76 25.22 -6.48
N LEU A 648 -43.01 26.09 -7.16
CA LEU A 648 -41.65 25.81 -7.62
C LEU A 648 -40.65 25.56 -6.47
N ILE A 649 -40.78 26.28 -5.36
CA ILE A 649 -39.84 26.16 -4.23
C ILE A 649 -40.10 24.85 -3.50
N LEU A 650 -41.38 24.55 -3.26
CA LEU A 650 -41.79 23.33 -2.59
C LEU A 650 -41.48 22.09 -3.44
N LEU A 651 -41.66 22.20 -4.77
CA LEU A 651 -41.25 21.18 -5.73
C LEU A 651 -39.74 20.89 -5.66
N LYS A 652 -38.89 21.92 -5.70
CA LYS A 652 -37.44 21.74 -5.59
C LYS A 652 -37.07 21.00 -4.29
N ASN A 653 -37.65 21.41 -3.17
CA ASN A 653 -37.36 20.80 -1.86
C ASN A 653 -37.82 19.34 -1.79
N ARG A 654 -39.00 19.02 -2.35
CA ARG A 654 -39.52 17.66 -2.40
C ARG A 654 -38.69 16.76 -3.30
N MET A 655 -38.30 17.24 -4.48
CA MET A 655 -37.43 16.51 -5.39
C MET A 655 -36.04 16.25 -4.77
N TYR A 656 -35.54 17.17 -3.92
CA TYR A 656 -34.30 16.98 -3.16
C TYR A 656 -34.38 15.86 -2.09
N GLU A 657 -35.59 15.47 -1.66
CA GLU A 657 -35.80 14.30 -0.80
C GLU A 657 -35.57 12.99 -1.57
N TYR A 658 -35.85 12.97 -2.88
CA TYR A 658 -35.66 11.79 -3.75
C TYR A 658 -34.20 11.58 -4.18
N GLY A 659 -33.43 12.65 -4.38
CA GLY A 659 -32.03 12.57 -4.81
C GLY A 659 -31.34 13.92 -4.92
N ASP A 660 -30.03 13.90 -5.20
CA ASP A 660 -29.23 15.12 -5.37
C ASP A 660 -29.25 15.56 -6.84
N TYR A 661 -29.44 16.85 -7.09
CA TYR A 661 -29.35 17.45 -8.42
C TYR A 661 -27.93 17.34 -8.98
N ILE A 662 -27.81 16.82 -10.19
CA ILE A 662 -26.52 16.65 -10.91
C ILE A 662 -26.35 17.61 -12.09
N ASP A 663 -27.41 18.34 -12.42
CA ASP A 663 -27.43 19.31 -13.50
C ASP A 663 -28.01 20.65 -13.07
N ASP A 664 -27.88 21.62 -13.96
CA ASP A 664 -28.52 22.92 -13.83
C ASP A 664 -30.05 22.76 -13.87
N LEU A 665 -30.77 23.56 -13.07
CA LEU A 665 -32.22 23.48 -12.92
C LEU A 665 -32.86 24.83 -13.25
N SER A 666 -33.79 24.81 -14.20
CA SER A 666 -34.66 25.93 -14.53
C SER A 666 -36.11 25.47 -14.53
N LEU A 667 -36.98 26.26 -13.90
CA LEU A 667 -38.42 26.06 -13.90
C LEU A 667 -39.13 27.38 -14.12
N VAL A 668 -40.16 27.36 -14.96
CA VAL A 668 -41.04 28.51 -15.20
C VAL A 668 -42.48 28.07 -14.99
N ARG A 669 -43.21 28.77 -14.12
CA ARG A 669 -44.64 28.55 -13.90
C ARG A 669 -45.45 29.76 -14.38
N ILE A 670 -46.46 29.50 -15.20
CA ILE A 670 -47.49 30.46 -15.59
C ILE A 670 -48.78 30.05 -14.89
N PHE A 671 -49.26 30.89 -13.98
CA PHE A 671 -50.48 30.66 -13.21
C PHE A 671 -51.55 31.71 -13.56
N ARG A 672 -52.78 31.28 -13.81
CA ARG A 672 -53.92 32.18 -14.05
C ARG A 672 -54.69 32.44 -12.76
N ASN A 673 -54.64 33.67 -12.27
CA ASN A 673 -55.38 34.08 -11.08
C ASN A 673 -56.89 34.09 -11.35
N ILE A 674 -57.66 33.93 -10.27
CA ILE A 674 -59.12 34.03 -10.29
C ILE A 674 -59.49 35.51 -10.47
N ASN A 675 -60.29 35.81 -11.49
CA ASN A 675 -60.84 37.15 -11.68
C ASN A 675 -62.38 37.08 -11.56
N PRO A 676 -62.99 37.63 -10.49
CA PRO A 676 -64.42 37.46 -10.22
C PRO A 676 -65.36 38.03 -11.30
N GLN A 677 -64.85 38.82 -12.26
CA GLN A 677 -65.63 39.35 -13.40
C GLN A 677 -65.66 38.44 -14.65
N SER A 678 -65.06 37.24 -14.64
CA SER A 678 -64.79 36.46 -15.86
C SER A 678 -65.98 35.62 -16.40
N LYS A 679 -66.83 35.06 -15.52
CA LYS A 679 -67.89 34.10 -15.92
C LYS A 679 -68.93 34.65 -16.90
N SER A 680 -69.27 35.94 -16.81
CA SER A 680 -70.23 36.58 -17.73
C SER A 680 -69.65 36.84 -19.12
N ARG A 681 -68.32 36.94 -19.26
CA ARG A 681 -67.64 37.21 -20.53
C ARG A 681 -67.49 35.98 -21.43
N GLU A 682 -67.36 34.78 -20.88
CA GLU A 682 -67.15 33.55 -21.67
C GLU A 682 -68.39 33.13 -22.45
N ILE A 683 -69.57 33.17 -21.84
CA ILE A 683 -70.85 32.85 -22.50
C ILE A 683 -71.16 33.88 -23.60
N TRP A 684 -70.92 35.17 -23.35
CA TRP A 684 -71.07 36.24 -24.34
C TRP A 684 -70.13 36.08 -25.54
N ARG A 685 -68.90 35.61 -25.32
CA ARG A 685 -67.88 35.36 -26.36
C ARG A 685 -68.36 34.30 -27.36
N GLU A 686 -68.84 33.14 -26.92
CA GLU A 686 -69.30 32.08 -27.84
C GLU A 686 -70.48 32.53 -28.73
N THR A 687 -71.48 33.20 -28.15
CA THR A 687 -72.60 33.77 -28.92
C THR A 687 -72.14 34.86 -29.90
N SER A 688 -71.15 35.67 -29.50
CA SER A 688 -70.57 36.72 -30.35
C SER A 688 -69.75 36.15 -31.50
N LYS A 689 -69.02 35.04 -31.29
CA LYS A 689 -68.23 34.36 -32.32
C LYS A 689 -69.10 33.93 -33.50
N ARG A 690 -70.20 33.20 -33.23
CA ARG A 690 -71.10 32.71 -34.28
C ARG A 690 -71.76 33.86 -35.04
N LYS A 691 -72.23 34.89 -34.32
CA LYS A 691 -72.87 36.08 -34.93
C LYS A 691 -71.90 36.87 -35.80
N ASN A 692 -70.68 37.09 -35.33
CA ASN A 692 -69.64 37.81 -36.07
C ASN A 692 -69.14 37.00 -37.28
N LEU A 693 -69.02 35.68 -37.17
CA LEU A 693 -68.65 34.81 -38.28
C LEU A 693 -69.73 34.83 -39.37
N GLN A 694 -71.01 34.70 -39.00
CA GLN A 694 -72.14 34.83 -39.92
C GLN A 694 -72.17 36.20 -40.61
N LYS A 695 -71.91 37.27 -39.85
CA LYS A 695 -71.79 38.63 -40.41
C LYS A 695 -70.63 38.76 -41.40
N GLY A 696 -69.46 38.19 -41.09
CA GLY A 696 -68.31 38.16 -41.99
C GLY A 696 -68.60 37.39 -43.29
N ILE A 697 -69.24 36.22 -43.19
CA ILE A 697 -69.65 35.40 -44.35
C ILE A 697 -70.69 36.15 -45.20
N HIS A 698 -71.65 36.84 -44.57
CA HIS A 698 -72.65 37.65 -45.27
C HIS A 698 -72.01 38.80 -46.05
N LEU A 699 -71.07 39.53 -45.44
CA LEU A 699 -70.32 40.59 -46.11
C LEU A 699 -69.46 40.05 -47.25
N TRP A 700 -68.87 38.86 -47.08
CA TRP A 700 -68.13 38.17 -48.15
C TRP A 700 -69.02 37.87 -49.36
N LYS A 701 -70.26 37.38 -49.12
CA LYS A 701 -71.24 37.09 -50.17
C LYS A 701 -71.76 38.35 -50.87
N LYS A 702 -71.84 39.49 -50.17
CA LYS A 702 -72.28 40.78 -50.72
C LYS A 702 -71.24 41.47 -51.62
N GLY A 703 -69.99 41.00 -51.64
CA GLY A 703 -68.92 41.56 -52.47
C GLY A 703 -67.95 42.50 -51.74
N ASP A 704 -68.23 42.85 -50.47
CA ASP A 704 -67.38 43.72 -49.64
C ASP A 704 -66.20 42.94 -49.03
N LYS A 705 -65.39 42.34 -49.90
CA LYS A 705 -64.36 41.35 -49.53
C LYS A 705 -63.29 41.91 -48.57
N LYS A 706 -62.86 43.16 -48.73
CA LYS A 706 -61.87 43.80 -47.83
C LYS A 706 -62.37 43.94 -46.39
N ILE A 707 -63.65 44.32 -46.23
CA ILE A 707 -64.27 44.47 -44.91
C ILE A 707 -64.49 43.08 -44.28
N ALA A 708 -64.89 42.09 -45.08
CA ALA A 708 -64.99 40.72 -44.60
C ALA A 708 -63.61 40.16 -44.13
N CYS A 709 -62.52 40.43 -44.85
CA CYS A 709 -61.16 40.04 -44.43
C CYS A 709 -60.75 40.66 -43.07
N SER A 710 -61.10 41.92 -42.81
CA SER A 710 -60.80 42.55 -41.52
C SER A 710 -61.61 41.94 -40.37
N PHE A 711 -62.88 41.58 -40.61
CA PHE A 711 -63.70 40.83 -39.65
C PHE A 711 -63.13 39.44 -39.37
N PHE A 712 -62.73 38.70 -40.39
CA PHE A 712 -62.10 37.39 -40.23
C PHE A 712 -60.78 37.49 -39.46
N SER A 713 -59.92 38.45 -39.80
CA SER A 713 -58.65 38.69 -39.10
C SER A 713 -58.88 39.01 -37.62
N LYS A 714 -59.87 39.86 -37.31
CA LYS A 714 -60.26 40.18 -35.94
C LYS A 714 -60.73 38.94 -35.17
N LEU A 715 -61.58 38.12 -35.78
CA LEU A 715 -62.06 36.87 -35.20
C LEU A 715 -60.94 35.86 -34.95
N CYS A 716 -60.00 35.72 -35.87
CA CYS A 716 -58.83 34.85 -35.72
C CYS A 716 -57.91 35.29 -34.58
N ASN A 717 -57.84 36.59 -34.34
CA ASN A 717 -57.11 37.16 -33.23
C ASN A 717 -57.87 37.03 -31.89
N GLU A 718 -59.21 37.05 -31.87
CA GLU A 718 -60.01 36.85 -30.65
C GLU A 718 -60.12 35.36 -30.25
N TYR A 719 -60.14 34.45 -31.23
CA TYR A 719 -60.23 33.00 -31.03
C TYR A 719 -58.99 32.32 -31.57
N PRO A 720 -57.85 32.49 -30.89
CA PRO A 720 -56.61 31.95 -31.40
C PRO A 720 -56.63 30.43 -31.45
N THR A 721 -57.36 29.70 -30.62
CA THR A 721 -57.33 28.22 -30.62
C THR A 721 -58.00 27.59 -31.85
N ASP A 722 -58.79 28.34 -32.62
CA ASP A 722 -59.57 27.83 -33.74
C ASP A 722 -58.74 27.76 -35.03
N LYS A 723 -58.51 26.53 -35.51
CA LYS A 723 -57.72 26.25 -36.72
C LYS A 723 -58.48 26.59 -38.01
N ASP A 724 -59.79 26.38 -38.03
CA ASP A 724 -60.61 26.62 -39.21
C ASP A 724 -60.73 28.11 -39.50
N LEU A 725 -60.84 28.93 -38.46
CA LEU A 725 -60.79 30.39 -38.60
C LEU A 725 -59.45 30.84 -39.20
N ALA A 726 -58.32 30.27 -38.78
CA ALA A 726 -57.02 30.60 -39.36
C ALA A 726 -56.99 30.27 -40.87
N TYR A 727 -57.48 29.10 -41.28
CA TYR A 727 -57.59 28.74 -42.69
C TYR A 727 -58.50 29.68 -43.48
N ILE A 728 -59.70 29.98 -42.97
CA ILE A 728 -60.65 30.91 -43.60
C ILE A 728 -60.01 32.29 -43.80
N THR A 729 -59.25 32.77 -42.80
CA THR A 729 -58.56 34.07 -42.90
C THR A 729 -57.47 34.07 -43.96
N ALA A 730 -56.65 33.02 -44.03
CA ALA A 730 -55.61 32.88 -45.03
C ALA A 730 -56.21 32.80 -46.44
N TRP A 731 -57.27 32.00 -46.62
CA TRP A 731 -57.98 31.86 -47.90
C TRP A 731 -58.64 33.15 -48.34
N ALA A 732 -59.25 33.89 -47.42
CA ALA A 732 -59.89 35.17 -47.71
C ALA A 732 -58.86 36.20 -48.22
N HIS A 733 -57.72 36.33 -47.54
CA HIS A 733 -56.63 37.23 -47.95
C HIS A 733 -56.00 36.84 -49.29
N TRP A 734 -55.86 35.54 -49.56
CA TRP A 734 -55.44 35.02 -50.86
C TRP A 734 -56.39 35.46 -51.99
N LYS A 735 -57.70 35.31 -51.77
CA LYS A 735 -58.72 35.69 -52.77
C LYS A 735 -58.83 37.21 -52.99
N THR A 736 -58.38 38.04 -52.05
CA THR A 736 -58.34 39.50 -52.19
C THR A 736 -57.02 40.03 -52.74
N GLY A 737 -56.01 39.16 -52.95
CA GLY A 737 -54.68 39.56 -53.43
C GLY A 737 -53.79 40.19 -52.36
N GLU A 738 -54.06 39.96 -51.07
CA GLU A 738 -53.20 40.39 -49.96
C GLU A 738 -52.25 39.24 -49.56
N TRP A 739 -51.33 38.91 -50.48
CA TRP A 739 -50.49 37.70 -50.45
C TRP A 739 -49.62 37.57 -49.18
N GLU A 740 -49.03 38.66 -48.68
CA GLU A 740 -48.18 38.63 -47.47
C GLU A 740 -48.98 38.30 -46.20
N LYS A 741 -50.21 38.84 -46.08
CA LYS A 741 -51.09 38.49 -44.95
C LYS A 741 -51.61 37.07 -45.09
N ALA A 742 -51.97 36.65 -46.31
CA ALA A 742 -52.37 35.28 -46.60
C ALA A 742 -51.25 34.30 -46.19
N LYS A 743 -50.00 34.61 -46.53
CA LYS A 743 -48.81 33.87 -46.10
C LYS A 743 -48.74 33.76 -44.59
N THR A 744 -48.81 34.89 -43.88
CA THR A 744 -48.65 34.93 -42.42
C THR A 744 -49.69 34.06 -41.69
N TYR A 745 -50.96 34.12 -42.09
CA TYR A 745 -52.02 33.29 -41.49
C TYR A 745 -51.94 31.82 -41.90
N SER A 746 -51.46 31.54 -43.11
CA SER A 746 -51.24 30.17 -43.59
C SER A 746 -50.05 29.50 -42.89
N GLU A 747 -48.94 30.22 -42.70
CA GLU A 747 -47.79 29.78 -41.89
C GLU A 747 -48.17 29.56 -40.42
N LYS A 748 -48.96 30.47 -39.85
CA LYS A 748 -49.53 30.29 -38.50
C LYS A 748 -50.25 28.94 -38.36
N LEU A 749 -51.03 28.54 -39.38
CA LEU A 749 -51.74 27.27 -39.35
C LEU A 749 -50.81 26.08 -39.61
N LEU A 750 -49.80 26.23 -40.48
CA LEU A 750 -48.77 25.21 -40.72
C LEU A 750 -48.07 24.81 -39.42
N TYR A 751 -47.61 25.79 -38.65
CA TYR A 751 -46.87 25.51 -37.40
C TYR A 751 -47.73 24.87 -36.31
N ARG A 752 -49.07 25.00 -36.38
CA ARG A 752 -49.98 24.37 -35.41
C ARG A 752 -50.46 22.99 -35.84
N ASP A 753 -50.56 22.76 -37.14
CA ASP A 753 -51.08 21.52 -37.71
C ASP A 753 -50.40 21.20 -39.05
N LEU A 754 -49.25 20.54 -38.93
CA LEU A 754 -48.41 20.12 -40.06
C LEU A 754 -49.15 19.19 -41.03
N LYS A 755 -50.20 18.49 -40.58
CA LYS A 755 -50.95 17.49 -41.36
C LYS A 755 -52.19 18.07 -42.05
N ASN A 756 -52.44 19.38 -41.94
CA ASN A 756 -53.58 20.01 -42.60
C ASN A 756 -53.36 20.17 -44.11
N HIS A 757 -53.79 19.18 -44.88
CA HIS A 757 -53.70 19.12 -46.34
C HIS A 757 -54.26 20.37 -47.06
N GLN A 758 -55.39 20.91 -46.59
CA GLN A 758 -56.01 22.07 -47.23
C GLN A 758 -55.12 23.30 -47.12
N ASN A 759 -54.52 23.49 -45.95
CA ASN A 759 -53.60 24.59 -45.71
C ASN A 759 -52.29 24.44 -46.48
N LEU A 760 -51.73 23.24 -46.56
CA LEU A 760 -50.49 22.97 -47.32
C LEU A 760 -50.63 23.36 -48.80
N ILE A 761 -51.75 22.98 -49.43
CA ILE A 761 -52.03 23.34 -50.83
C ILE A 761 -52.18 24.86 -50.98
N LEU A 762 -52.87 25.51 -50.05
CA LEU A 762 -53.04 26.98 -50.06
C LEU A 762 -51.70 27.70 -49.89
N LEU A 763 -50.87 27.26 -48.94
CA LEU A 763 -49.54 27.82 -48.69
C LEU A 763 -48.63 27.66 -49.89
N ALA A 764 -48.64 26.49 -50.54
CA ALA A 764 -47.80 26.26 -51.72
C ALA A 764 -48.19 27.15 -52.90
N LYS A 765 -49.49 27.43 -53.09
CA LYS A 765 -49.96 28.44 -54.05
C LYS A 765 -49.50 29.85 -53.68
N ILE A 766 -49.54 30.20 -52.39
CA ILE A 766 -49.06 31.49 -51.88
C ILE A 766 -47.56 31.66 -52.14
N TYR A 767 -46.76 30.66 -51.79
CA TYR A 767 -45.31 30.67 -51.99
C TYR A 767 -44.94 30.75 -53.47
N PHE A 768 -45.62 29.99 -54.33
CA PHE A 768 -45.41 30.05 -55.77
C PHE A 768 -45.65 31.45 -56.33
N GLN A 769 -46.73 32.14 -55.94
CA GLN A 769 -46.95 33.51 -56.41
C GLN A 769 -45.90 34.49 -55.87
N LEU A 770 -45.49 34.31 -54.61
CA LEU A 770 -44.47 35.16 -53.99
C LEU A 770 -43.05 34.84 -54.48
N GLY A 771 -42.87 33.84 -55.36
CA GLY A 771 -41.57 33.40 -55.85
C GLY A 771 -40.70 32.72 -54.79
N ILE A 772 -41.29 32.23 -53.70
CA ILE A 772 -40.58 31.57 -52.60
C ILE A 772 -40.54 30.06 -52.89
N SER A 773 -39.34 29.50 -53.01
CA SER A 773 -39.14 28.04 -53.07
C SER A 773 -38.81 27.50 -51.69
N ASP A 774 -39.67 26.63 -51.15
CA ASP A 774 -39.43 25.93 -49.89
C ASP A 774 -39.42 24.41 -50.13
N VAL A 775 -38.24 23.81 -50.06
CA VAL A 775 -38.00 22.39 -50.33
C VAL A 775 -38.75 21.50 -49.35
N ILE A 776 -38.94 21.96 -48.10
CA ILE A 776 -39.59 21.17 -47.05
C ILE A 776 -41.10 21.08 -47.30
N LEU A 777 -41.71 22.18 -47.78
CA LEU A 777 -43.12 22.21 -48.12
C LEU A 777 -43.44 21.25 -49.28
N ILE A 778 -42.55 21.15 -50.25
CA ILE A 778 -42.65 20.20 -51.37
C ILE A 778 -42.60 18.76 -50.84
N GLY A 779 -41.64 18.44 -49.96
CA GLY A 779 -41.54 17.12 -49.33
C GLY A 779 -42.78 16.74 -48.49
N LEU A 780 -43.39 17.69 -47.77
CA LEU A 780 -44.64 17.45 -47.03
C LEU A 780 -45.84 17.16 -47.96
N LEU A 781 -45.90 17.82 -49.12
CA LEU A 781 -46.93 17.56 -50.12
C LEU A 781 -46.75 16.19 -50.79
N GLU A 782 -45.51 15.79 -51.09
CA GLU A 782 -45.20 14.47 -51.63
C GLU A 782 -45.50 13.36 -50.60
N GLY A 783 -45.13 13.56 -49.34
CA GLY A 783 -45.39 12.62 -48.24
C GLY A 783 -46.88 12.45 -47.90
N SER A 784 -47.74 13.39 -48.32
CA SER A 784 -49.20 13.27 -48.22
C SER A 784 -49.86 12.65 -49.46
N GLY A 785 -49.07 12.17 -50.43
CA GLY A 785 -49.54 11.47 -51.62
C GLY A 785 -49.96 12.38 -52.78
N LEU A 786 -49.61 13.67 -52.77
CA LEU A 786 -49.90 14.62 -53.85
C LEU A 786 -48.73 14.72 -54.83
N ASP A 787 -49.01 14.56 -56.13
CA ASP A 787 -48.04 14.77 -57.20
C ASP A 787 -47.78 16.27 -57.43
N VAL A 788 -46.71 16.78 -56.81
CA VAL A 788 -46.31 18.18 -56.87
C VAL A 788 -45.97 18.63 -58.29
N GLN A 789 -45.46 17.74 -59.15
CA GLN A 789 -45.11 18.07 -60.54
C GLN A 789 -46.35 18.39 -61.39
N ARG A 790 -47.52 17.83 -61.07
CA ARG A 790 -48.78 18.14 -61.75
C ARG A 790 -49.40 19.46 -61.29
N LEU A 791 -49.22 19.83 -60.03
CA LEU A 791 -49.86 21.00 -59.41
C LEU A 791 -49.33 22.34 -59.91
N PHE A 792 -48.09 22.37 -60.41
CA PHE A 792 -47.39 23.58 -60.84
C PHE A 792 -47.09 23.64 -62.36
N ARG A 793 -47.72 22.78 -63.18
CA ARG A 793 -47.57 22.89 -64.64
C ARG A 793 -48.19 24.20 -65.16
N PRO A 794 -47.52 24.94 -66.06
CA PRO A 794 -47.96 26.26 -66.53
C PRO A 794 -49.21 26.25 -67.45
N THR A 795 -49.91 25.13 -67.62
CA THR A 795 -50.94 24.98 -68.67
C THR A 795 -52.40 25.12 -68.26
N ASP A 796 -52.75 25.39 -66.99
CA ASP A 796 -54.16 25.59 -66.61
C ASP A 796 -54.41 26.95 -65.92
N TYR A 797 -54.07 28.02 -66.62
CA TYR A 797 -54.82 29.27 -66.46
C TYR A 797 -56.23 29.05 -67.05
N LEU A 798 -57.26 29.15 -66.20
CA LEU A 798 -58.68 29.41 -66.51
C LEU A 798 -59.74 28.28 -66.47
N ARG A 799 -59.47 26.99 -66.32
CA ARG A 799 -60.59 26.00 -66.29
C ARG A 799 -60.41 24.87 -65.29
N LYS A 800 -60.82 25.11 -64.05
CA LYS A 800 -61.60 24.21 -63.16
C LYS A 800 -61.32 24.52 -61.68
N VAL A 801 -61.96 25.56 -61.15
CA VAL A 801 -62.41 25.60 -59.75
C VAL A 801 -63.68 26.48 -59.71
N SER A 802 -64.80 25.88 -60.13
CA SER A 802 -66.11 26.17 -59.55
C SER A 802 -66.27 25.30 -58.33
#